data_AF-A0A5R8W8N5-F1
#
_entry.id   AF-A0A5R8W8N5-F1
#
_cell.length_a   1.000
_cell.length_b   1.000
_cell.length_c   1.000
_cell.angle_alpha   90.00
_cell.angle_beta   90.00
_cell.angle_gamma   90.00
#
_symmetry.space_group_name_H-M   'P 1'
#
loop_
_entity.id
_entity.type
_entity.pdbx_description
1 polymer ?
#
loop_
_entity_poly.entity_id
_entity_poly.type
_entity_poly.pdbx_seq_one_letter_code
_entity_poly.pdbx_strand_id
1 'polypeptide(L)'
;MSETTARKFTLLPMLGHTKGKRSAVTCALKCDNACAGDVCNTSSNSYFRDIASATLSRRAALGFGAAGALAVVLGSAVTSPDSANAAGLSQAAKEGFGKSKLKFTAIPSVDAMVDAVTVPDGFTWKPVIRWGDPIFNDAPEFDLNNQTAAAQEKQFGYNNDYTDILEIPGSKGRRAVLFSNHEYTNENIMFPATMPAEQKRAVGAAAHGLSVVELERQNKNKPWTYVKGAQLNRRFLNSTVYELTGPAAGSSLVKTKDDPAGRFIKGTLGNCAGGTTPWGTILSGEENFQSYFVAPGTSAGDKRYGITNRPTARGWELDEPRWDTRNAGYENEANRFGWIVEVDPFDATSTPKKHSMLGRFKHEGANVIIAESGHVVAYSGDDERFDYLYKFVSRDKYREGDRKHNMTLLSAGSLYVAKFTGNSPAAEITGTGAVPSDGAFDGVGEWLPLVVDGKSAVPGMSVEEVLVYTRLAADKVGPTKMDRCEDVEPSKFTGKVYVACTNNSNRGTGTNEGATEVNPRNQNRDGHIVEISEAGDQTSTKFTWNLLMVCGDPAQGDVTYFSGFPVDKVSPISCPDNLAFDSVGNLWISTDGAPSGIGRADALFKVTLEGAERGKVEQFLAVPRDAETCGPIIHDEERTVFVAVQHPGEDGTFENQVSYFPDYVPAGTTPAPGQARAPRPSVIQVFRTDA
;
A
#
# COMPACT_ATOMS: atom_id res chain seq x y z
N MET A 1 -33.93 -22.40 30.09
CA MET A 1 -33.57 -22.38 28.66
C MET A 1 -32.36 -21.47 28.55
N SER A 2 -31.16 -22.04 28.44
CA SER A 2 -29.91 -21.28 28.42
C SER A 2 -29.60 -20.82 27.00
N GLU A 3 -29.60 -19.51 26.78
CA GLU A 3 -28.96 -18.93 25.60
C GLU A 3 -27.45 -18.93 25.83
N THR A 4 -26.76 -19.84 25.16
CA THR A 4 -25.30 -19.85 25.02
C THR A 4 -24.88 -18.68 24.14
N THR A 5 -24.36 -17.64 24.76
CA THR A 5 -23.51 -16.59 24.16
C THR A 5 -22.17 -17.20 23.76
N ALA A 6 -22.13 -17.80 22.57
CA ALA A 6 -20.89 -18.10 21.88
C ALA A 6 -21.01 -17.53 20.47
N ARG A 7 -20.59 -16.27 20.28
CA ARG A 7 -20.13 -15.85 18.94
C ARG A 7 -18.80 -16.56 18.69
N LYS A 8 -18.87 -17.81 18.25
CA LYS A 8 -17.87 -18.34 17.35
C LYS A 8 -17.96 -17.50 16.09
N PHE A 9 -16.84 -17.17 15.44
CA PHE A 9 -16.85 -16.81 14.02
C PHE A 9 -17.36 -18.04 13.25
N THR A 10 -18.67 -18.28 13.23
CA THR A 10 -19.18 -19.62 12.86
C THR A 10 -19.07 -19.90 11.37
N LEU A 11 -18.63 -18.95 10.55
CA LEU A 11 -18.06 -19.18 9.22
C LEU A 11 -17.16 -17.99 8.87
N LEU A 12 -15.83 -18.17 8.90
CA LEU A 12 -14.94 -17.29 8.14
C LEU A 12 -15.10 -17.73 6.67
N PRO A 13 -15.69 -16.91 5.77
CA PRO A 13 -15.99 -17.34 4.40
C PRO A 13 -14.76 -17.82 3.63
N MET A 14 -13.59 -17.30 3.99
CA MET A 14 -12.32 -17.65 3.37
C MET A 14 -11.64 -18.90 3.98
N LEU A 15 -12.18 -19.49 5.05
CA LEU A 15 -11.61 -20.69 5.66
C LEU A 15 -11.65 -21.88 4.69
N GLY A 16 -10.48 -22.41 4.34
CA GLY A 16 -10.35 -23.50 3.35
C GLY A 16 -10.52 -23.05 1.88
N HIS A 17 -10.76 -21.76 1.64
CA HIS A 17 -10.86 -21.15 0.31
C HIS A 17 -9.65 -20.28 -0.05
N THR A 18 -8.78 -19.97 0.91
CA THR A 18 -7.46 -19.40 0.64
C THR A 18 -6.57 -20.45 -0.02
N LYS A 19 -6.00 -20.14 -1.19
CA LYS A 19 -4.93 -20.96 -1.79
C LYS A 19 -3.64 -20.62 -1.07
N GLY A 20 -3.14 -21.57 -0.28
CA GLY A 20 -2.08 -21.29 0.67
C GLY A 20 -2.61 -20.71 1.99
N LYS A 21 -1.75 -20.65 3.01
CA LYS A 21 -2.08 -20.24 4.39
C LYS A 21 -2.40 -18.74 4.58
N ARG A 22 -3.04 -18.01 3.64
CA ARG A 22 -3.45 -16.62 3.96
C ARG A 22 -4.52 -16.73 5.03
N SER A 23 -4.36 -16.00 6.13
CA SER A 23 -5.29 -16.13 7.24
C SER A 23 -6.69 -15.67 6.81
N ALA A 24 -7.67 -16.49 7.14
CA ALA A 24 -9.07 -16.12 6.95
C ALA A 24 -9.49 -14.99 7.91
N VAL A 25 -8.71 -14.77 8.98
CA VAL A 25 -8.87 -13.64 9.90
C VAL A 25 -8.41 -12.34 9.23
N THR A 26 -7.23 -12.27 8.60
CA THR A 26 -6.81 -11.10 7.79
C THR A 26 -7.86 -10.77 6.76
N CYS A 27 -8.32 -11.80 6.02
CA CYS A 27 -9.33 -11.62 4.99
C CYS A 27 -10.60 -10.96 5.57
N ALA A 28 -11.06 -11.39 6.75
CA ALA A 28 -12.27 -10.85 7.36
C ALA A 28 -12.10 -9.47 7.98
N LEU A 29 -10.94 -9.17 8.58
CA LEU A 29 -10.72 -7.96 9.36
C LEU A 29 -10.08 -6.82 8.56
N LYS A 30 -9.09 -7.11 7.71
CA LYS A 30 -8.43 -6.14 6.81
C LYS A 30 -9.30 -5.88 5.58
N CYS A 31 -9.65 -6.93 4.82
CA CYS A 31 -10.23 -6.79 3.48
C CYS A 31 -11.74 -7.09 3.34
N ASP A 32 -12.49 -7.27 4.43
CA ASP A 32 -13.92 -7.68 4.45
C ASP A 32 -14.30 -8.86 3.51
N ASN A 33 -13.42 -9.86 3.45
CA ASN A 33 -13.55 -11.03 2.59
C ASN A 33 -13.78 -10.66 1.11
N ALA A 34 -13.20 -9.56 0.62
CA ALA A 34 -13.37 -9.10 -0.76
C ALA A 34 -13.13 -10.21 -1.80
N CYS A 35 -12.23 -11.15 -1.50
CA CYS A 35 -11.88 -12.27 -2.36
C CYS A 35 -12.91 -13.43 -2.38
N ALA A 36 -13.89 -13.45 -1.46
CA ALA A 36 -14.95 -14.46 -1.40
C ALA A 36 -16.17 -14.12 -2.27
N GLY A 37 -16.34 -12.84 -2.61
CA GLY A 37 -17.44 -12.34 -3.42
C GLY A 37 -17.11 -12.27 -4.91
N ASP A 38 -18.07 -11.78 -5.69
CA ASP A 38 -17.83 -11.40 -7.09
C ASP A 38 -16.82 -10.25 -7.16
N VAL A 39 -16.00 -10.24 -8.21
CA VAL A 39 -15.05 -9.14 -8.48
C VAL A 39 -15.82 -7.84 -8.69
N CYS A 40 -15.51 -6.79 -7.91
CA CYS A 40 -16.22 -5.50 -7.98
C CYS A 40 -16.00 -4.80 -9.33
N ASN A 41 -14.81 -4.93 -9.91
CA ASN A 41 -14.52 -4.40 -11.24
C ASN A 41 -15.09 -5.30 -12.36
N THR A 42 -16.33 -5.01 -12.72
CA THR A 42 -17.08 -5.69 -13.79
C THR A 42 -16.94 -5.04 -15.17
N SER A 43 -16.06 -4.04 -15.32
CA SER A 43 -15.87 -3.33 -16.60
C SER A 43 -15.42 -4.27 -17.72
N SER A 44 -15.74 -3.92 -18.97
CA SER A 44 -15.26 -4.67 -20.14
C SER A 44 -13.83 -4.30 -20.58
N ASN A 45 -13.10 -3.56 -19.75
CA ASN A 45 -11.77 -3.08 -20.07
C ASN A 45 -10.80 -4.23 -20.26
N SER A 46 -10.04 -4.14 -21.36
CA SER A 46 -9.10 -5.13 -21.89
C SER A 46 -9.48 -6.59 -21.68
N TYR A 47 -10.62 -7.02 -22.24
CA TYR A 47 -10.66 -8.37 -22.78
C TYR A 47 -9.81 -8.36 -24.07
N PHE A 48 -8.65 -9.01 -24.04
CA PHE A 48 -7.73 -9.17 -25.18
C PHE A 48 -8.40 -9.60 -26.51
N ARG A 49 -9.64 -10.10 -26.47
CA ARG A 49 -10.45 -10.43 -27.65
C ARG A 49 -10.80 -9.26 -28.57
N ASP A 50 -10.83 -8.01 -28.09
CA ASP A 50 -11.27 -6.87 -28.92
C ASP A 50 -10.14 -6.10 -29.64
N ILE A 51 -8.87 -6.38 -29.29
CA ILE A 51 -7.72 -5.79 -30.00
C ILE A 51 -7.31 -6.65 -31.21
N ALA A 52 -7.54 -7.96 -31.16
CA ALA A 52 -7.27 -8.84 -32.30
C ALA A 52 -8.26 -8.62 -33.48
N SER A 53 -9.52 -8.24 -33.21
CA SER A 53 -10.53 -8.00 -34.24
C SER A 53 -10.36 -6.65 -34.95
N ALA A 54 -9.86 -5.62 -34.26
CA ALA A 54 -9.58 -4.30 -34.84
C ALA A 54 -8.35 -4.32 -35.78
N THR A 55 -7.33 -5.13 -35.47
CA THR A 55 -6.13 -5.25 -36.32
C THR A 55 -6.39 -6.17 -37.53
N LEU A 56 -7.26 -7.18 -37.40
CA LEU A 56 -7.70 -8.03 -38.50
C LEU A 56 -8.69 -7.33 -39.44
N SER A 57 -9.61 -6.50 -38.94
CA SER A 57 -10.55 -5.74 -39.78
C SER A 57 -9.85 -4.67 -40.63
N ARG A 58 -8.79 -4.04 -40.10
CA ARG A 58 -7.95 -3.10 -40.86
C ARG A 58 -7.10 -3.77 -41.94
N ARG A 59 -6.58 -4.99 -41.71
CA ARG A 59 -5.87 -5.76 -42.76
C ARG A 59 -6.81 -6.31 -43.83
N ALA A 60 -8.04 -6.69 -43.48
CA ALA A 60 -9.03 -7.13 -44.45
C ALA A 60 -9.57 -5.97 -45.31
N ALA A 61 -9.68 -4.76 -44.75
CA ALA A 61 -10.13 -3.57 -45.49
C ALA A 61 -9.07 -2.99 -46.46
N LEU A 62 -7.78 -3.32 -46.28
CA LEU A 62 -6.68 -2.90 -47.15
C LEU A 62 -6.26 -3.99 -48.17
N GLY A 63 -6.92 -5.15 -48.17
CA GLY A 63 -6.51 -6.33 -48.95
C GLY A 63 -7.23 -6.58 -50.29
N PHE A 64 -8.29 -5.83 -50.63
CA PHE A 64 -9.02 -6.04 -51.89
C PHE A 64 -9.44 -4.71 -52.54
N GLY A 65 -8.62 -4.22 -53.47
CA GLY A 65 -8.93 -3.06 -54.30
C GLY A 65 -7.73 -2.59 -55.12
N ALA A 66 -7.54 -3.17 -56.30
CA ALA A 66 -6.43 -2.88 -57.20
C ALA A 66 -6.58 -1.55 -57.97
N ALA A 67 -5.43 -1.03 -58.40
CA ALA A 67 -5.15 -0.12 -59.53
C ALA A 67 -5.09 1.40 -59.26
N GLY A 68 -3.88 1.96 -59.39
CA GLY A 68 -3.65 3.40 -59.59
C GLY A 68 -2.29 3.87 -59.11
N ALA A 69 -1.33 4.00 -60.02
CA ALA A 69 0.02 4.47 -59.75
C ALA A 69 0.07 5.93 -59.28
N LEU A 70 0.83 6.22 -58.23
CA LEU A 70 1.53 7.50 -58.08
C LEU A 70 2.81 7.29 -57.25
N ALA A 71 3.96 7.54 -57.88
CA ALA A 71 5.27 7.49 -57.27
C ALA A 71 5.52 8.77 -56.46
N VAL A 72 5.92 8.62 -55.19
CA VAL A 72 6.70 9.63 -54.46
C VAL A 72 7.88 8.91 -53.83
N VAL A 73 9.07 9.37 -54.21
CA VAL A 73 10.38 8.90 -53.76
C VAL A 73 10.53 9.13 -52.26
N LEU A 74 10.67 8.05 -51.48
CA LEU A 74 11.20 8.11 -50.12
C LEU A 74 12.62 7.51 -50.15
N GLY A 75 13.59 8.37 -49.84
CA GLY A 75 15.00 8.04 -49.78
C GLY A 75 15.30 7.01 -48.71
N SER A 76 16.23 6.13 -49.07
CA SER A 76 16.79 5.04 -48.29
C SER A 76 17.43 5.52 -46.98
N ALA A 77 16.96 4.97 -45.86
CA ALA A 77 17.74 4.76 -44.65
C ALA A 77 17.10 3.61 -43.85
N VAL A 78 17.35 2.38 -44.30
CA VAL A 78 17.14 1.19 -43.48
C VAL A 78 18.46 0.95 -42.76
N THR A 79 18.55 1.41 -41.51
CA THR A 79 19.49 0.91 -40.52
C THR A 79 18.69 0.30 -39.39
N SER A 80 19.10 -0.90 -38.98
CA SER A 80 18.53 -1.74 -37.92
C SER A 80 18.11 -0.96 -36.66
N PRO A 81 17.09 -1.42 -35.91
CA PRO A 81 16.79 -0.85 -34.61
C PRO A 81 17.89 -1.28 -33.63
N ASP A 82 18.77 -0.33 -33.30
CA ASP A 82 19.61 -0.42 -32.10
C ASP A 82 18.71 -0.36 -30.86
N SER A 83 19.12 -1.14 -29.85
CA SER A 83 18.54 -1.26 -28.53
C SER A 83 18.16 0.10 -27.92
N ALA A 84 17.03 0.15 -27.22
CA ALA A 84 16.46 1.34 -26.60
C ALA A 84 17.50 2.15 -25.80
N ASN A 85 17.95 3.26 -26.36
CA ASN A 85 18.68 4.29 -25.61
C ASN A 85 17.66 5.12 -24.83
N ALA A 86 17.60 4.91 -23.52
CA ALA A 86 16.84 5.70 -22.57
C ALA A 86 17.36 7.16 -22.55
N ALA A 87 16.69 8.04 -23.31
CA ALA A 87 16.89 9.47 -23.19
C ALA A 87 16.16 9.97 -21.93
N GLY A 88 16.92 10.37 -20.90
CA GLY A 88 16.37 10.98 -19.67
C GLY A 88 16.96 10.48 -18.34
N LEU A 89 18.02 9.66 -18.33
CA LEU A 89 18.64 9.23 -17.07
C LEU A 89 19.22 10.42 -16.30
N SER A 90 18.84 10.54 -15.03
CA SER A 90 19.39 11.49 -14.06
C SER A 90 20.92 11.38 -13.99
N GLN A 91 21.59 12.41 -13.46
CA GLN A 91 23.05 12.38 -13.23
C GLN A 91 23.47 11.19 -12.33
N ALA A 92 22.65 10.79 -11.36
CA ALA A 92 22.91 9.64 -10.49
C ALA A 92 22.88 8.30 -11.26
N ALA A 93 21.99 8.15 -12.24
CA ALA A 93 21.99 6.97 -13.12
C ALA A 93 23.22 6.90 -14.05
N LYS A 94 23.90 8.04 -14.30
CA LYS A 94 25.15 8.11 -15.09
C LYS A 94 26.40 7.87 -14.24
N GLU A 95 26.38 8.26 -12.96
CA GLU A 95 27.51 8.14 -12.03
C GLU A 95 27.53 6.79 -11.28
N GLY A 96 26.42 6.05 -11.31
CA GLY A 96 26.26 4.77 -10.63
C GLY A 96 25.94 4.93 -9.14
N PHE A 97 25.40 3.87 -8.54
CA PHE A 97 25.03 3.87 -7.14
C PHE A 97 26.26 3.74 -6.22
N GLY A 98 26.28 4.52 -5.13
CA GLY A 98 27.29 4.41 -4.08
C GLY A 98 27.24 3.06 -3.36
N LYS A 99 28.28 2.76 -2.57
CA LYS A 99 28.28 1.54 -1.73
C LYS A 99 27.60 1.82 -0.39
N SER A 100 26.40 1.26 -0.16
CA SER A 100 25.70 1.36 1.13
C SER A 100 26.60 0.97 2.31
N LYS A 101 26.52 1.70 3.42
CA LYS A 101 27.21 1.36 4.69
C LYS A 101 26.56 0.18 5.41
N LEU A 102 25.30 -0.13 5.09
CA LEU A 102 24.60 -1.30 5.62
C LEU A 102 25.07 -2.55 4.88
N LYS A 103 26.09 -3.21 5.44
CA LYS A 103 26.58 -4.50 4.96
C LYS A 103 26.03 -5.64 5.81
N PHE A 104 25.48 -6.65 5.15
CA PHE A 104 24.95 -7.86 5.76
C PHE A 104 25.15 -9.06 4.83
N THR A 105 25.07 -10.25 5.41
CA THR A 105 24.89 -11.49 4.66
C THR A 105 23.40 -11.81 4.70
N ALA A 106 22.80 -12.12 3.55
CA ALA A 106 21.38 -12.48 3.50
C ALA A 106 21.08 -13.64 4.46
N ILE A 107 19.98 -13.55 5.19
CA ILE A 107 19.53 -14.66 6.03
C ILE A 107 18.90 -15.76 5.17
N PRO A 108 18.92 -17.03 5.60
CA PRO A 108 18.05 -18.05 5.02
C PRO A 108 16.57 -17.69 5.23
N SER A 109 15.71 -18.12 4.31
CA SER A 109 14.27 -17.94 4.48
C SER A 109 13.75 -18.73 5.68
N VAL A 110 12.91 -18.06 6.49
CA VAL A 110 12.41 -18.57 7.77
C VAL A 110 11.04 -19.25 7.56
N ASP A 111 10.79 -20.36 8.25
CA ASP A 111 9.49 -21.04 8.21
C ASP A 111 8.39 -20.14 8.81
N ALA A 112 7.22 -20.09 8.18
CA ALA A 112 6.11 -19.23 8.59
C ALA A 112 5.60 -19.46 10.02
N MET A 113 5.90 -20.62 10.64
CA MET A 113 5.47 -20.95 12.00
C MET A 113 6.41 -20.41 13.10
N VAL A 114 7.54 -19.80 12.74
CA VAL A 114 8.53 -19.30 13.69
C VAL A 114 8.04 -18.00 14.35
N ASP A 115 7.82 -18.01 15.66
CA ASP A 115 7.45 -16.82 16.45
C ASP A 115 8.68 -16.01 16.90
N ALA A 116 9.46 -15.50 15.94
CA ALA A 116 10.64 -14.69 16.24
C ALA A 116 10.95 -13.71 15.10
N VAL A 117 11.41 -12.52 15.45
CA VAL A 117 12.11 -11.66 14.48
C VAL A 117 13.52 -12.23 14.26
N THR A 118 13.82 -12.58 13.01
CA THR A 118 15.13 -13.09 12.60
C THR A 118 15.87 -12.02 11.80
N VAL A 119 17.13 -11.74 12.15
CA VAL A 119 17.96 -10.69 11.55
C VAL A 119 19.35 -11.25 11.22
N PRO A 120 20.17 -10.56 10.39
CA PRO A 120 21.48 -11.07 9.99
C PRO A 120 22.47 -11.13 11.14
N ASP A 121 23.50 -11.97 10.99
CA ASP A 121 24.61 -12.03 11.93
C ASP A 121 25.27 -10.65 12.13
N GLY A 122 25.54 -10.31 13.39
CA GLY A 122 26.06 -9.00 13.78
C GLY A 122 25.01 -7.89 13.93
N PHE A 123 23.73 -8.21 13.71
CA PHE A 123 22.60 -7.34 14.01
C PHE A 123 21.81 -7.84 15.22
N THR A 124 21.07 -6.92 15.82
CA THR A 124 20.06 -7.17 16.85
C THR A 124 18.88 -6.25 16.58
N TRP A 125 17.76 -6.49 17.24
CA TRP A 125 16.59 -5.63 17.13
C TRP A 125 16.01 -5.26 18.50
N LYS A 126 15.22 -4.19 18.54
CA LYS A 126 14.40 -3.77 19.69
C LYS A 126 13.10 -3.10 19.23
N PRO A 127 11.99 -3.21 19.97
CA PRO A 127 10.84 -2.33 19.77
C PRO A 127 11.23 -0.87 19.97
N VAL A 128 10.78 0.00 19.08
CA VAL A 128 10.77 1.46 19.30
C VAL A 128 9.54 1.81 20.13
N ILE A 129 8.38 1.30 19.73
CA ILE A 129 7.09 1.45 20.40
C ILE A 129 6.16 0.29 20.01
N ARG A 130 5.23 -0.07 20.90
CA ARG A 130 4.33 -1.22 20.79
C ARG A 130 2.88 -0.76 20.95
N TRP A 131 1.93 -1.47 20.37
CA TRP A 131 0.50 -1.25 20.67
C TRP A 131 0.25 -1.16 22.18
N GLY A 132 -0.50 -0.15 22.59
CA GLY A 132 -0.86 0.08 23.99
C GLY A 132 0.19 0.84 24.80
N ASP A 133 1.40 1.07 24.27
CA ASP A 133 2.39 1.89 24.98
C ASP A 133 1.84 3.33 25.16
N PRO A 134 1.91 3.89 26.38
CA PRO A 134 1.36 5.21 26.68
C PRO A 134 2.21 6.31 26.07
N ILE A 135 1.60 7.19 25.26
CA ILE A 135 2.32 8.31 24.62
C ILE A 135 2.06 9.66 25.29
N PHE A 136 1.08 9.78 26.18
CA PHE A 136 0.85 10.98 26.99
C PHE A 136 1.23 10.76 28.46
N ASN A 137 1.53 11.83 29.20
CA ASN A 137 1.93 11.74 30.61
C ASN A 137 0.83 11.14 31.51
N ASP A 138 -0.43 11.42 31.18
CA ASP A 138 -1.63 10.95 31.87
C ASP A 138 -2.21 9.67 31.25
N ALA A 139 -1.54 9.07 30.27
CA ALA A 139 -1.91 7.79 29.70
C ALA A 139 -1.54 6.65 30.66
N PRO A 140 -2.49 5.74 30.98
CA PRO A 140 -2.20 4.59 31.82
C PRO A 140 -1.28 3.60 31.10
N GLU A 141 -0.53 2.81 31.87
CA GLU A 141 0.21 1.67 31.32
C GLU A 141 -0.73 0.65 30.67
N PHE A 142 -0.22 -0.09 29.69
CA PHE A 142 -1.00 -1.11 29.02
C PHE A 142 -1.40 -2.23 29.99
N ASP A 143 -2.69 -2.54 30.04
CA ASP A 143 -3.26 -3.66 30.77
C ASP A 143 -4.17 -4.45 29.84
N LEU A 144 -3.68 -5.61 29.39
CA LEU A 144 -4.38 -6.50 28.47
C LEU A 144 -5.78 -6.88 28.97
N ASN A 145 -5.97 -7.02 30.29
CA ASN A 145 -7.21 -7.52 30.89
C ASN A 145 -8.20 -6.41 31.27
N ASN A 146 -7.77 -5.15 31.26
CA ASN A 146 -8.58 -4.01 31.72
C ASN A 146 -8.52 -2.82 30.78
N GLN A 147 -8.67 -3.09 29.48
CA GLN A 147 -8.62 -2.07 28.43
C GLN A 147 -9.88 -1.18 28.44
N THR A 148 -9.70 0.10 28.16
CA THR A 148 -10.79 1.07 27.99
C THR A 148 -10.52 1.98 26.80
N ALA A 149 -11.57 2.50 26.16
CA ALA A 149 -11.42 3.41 25.03
C ALA A 149 -10.62 4.66 25.43
N ALA A 150 -10.93 5.26 26.60
CA ALA A 150 -10.22 6.43 27.12
C ALA A 150 -8.71 6.19 27.36
N ALA A 151 -8.31 4.96 27.72
CA ALA A 151 -6.89 4.59 27.79
C ALA A 151 -6.30 4.48 26.38
N GLN A 152 -6.98 3.75 25.49
CA GLN A 152 -6.52 3.48 24.14
C GLN A 152 -6.38 4.76 23.30
N GLU A 153 -7.24 5.77 23.48
CA GLU A 153 -7.14 7.10 22.85
C GLU A 153 -5.84 7.83 23.19
N LYS A 154 -5.15 7.42 24.26
CA LYS A 154 -3.90 8.02 24.75
C LYS A 154 -2.67 7.09 24.60
N GLN A 155 -2.87 5.93 24.00
CA GLN A 155 -1.84 4.92 23.77
C GLN A 155 -1.56 4.79 22.27
N PHE A 156 -0.41 4.21 21.91
CA PHE A 156 -0.13 3.85 20.52
C PHE A 156 -1.19 2.86 20.00
N GLY A 157 -1.64 3.06 18.76
CA GLY A 157 -2.71 2.27 18.16
C GLY A 157 -2.30 0.83 17.83
N TYR A 158 -3.25 0.08 17.27
CA TYR A 158 -3.07 -1.32 16.88
C TYR A 158 -2.59 -1.43 15.42
N ASN A 159 -2.13 -2.61 14.99
CA ASN A 159 -1.67 -2.93 13.63
C ASN A 159 -1.01 -1.74 12.94
N ASN A 160 0.15 -1.37 13.47
CA ASN A 160 0.96 -0.33 12.84
C ASN A 160 1.36 -0.76 11.43
N ASP A 161 1.15 0.15 10.48
CA ASP A 161 1.51 -0.06 9.09
C ASP A 161 2.59 0.96 8.68
N TYR A 162 2.39 1.75 7.61
CA TYR A 162 3.35 2.76 7.17
C TYR A 162 3.88 3.58 8.33
N THR A 163 5.20 3.66 8.38
CA THR A 163 5.92 4.43 9.37
C THR A 163 7.04 5.20 8.69
N ASP A 164 7.31 6.39 9.21
CA ASP A 164 8.51 7.15 8.87
C ASP A 164 9.07 7.85 10.12
N ILE A 165 10.36 8.11 10.12
CA ILE A 165 11.10 8.77 11.19
C ILE A 165 11.74 10.05 10.63
N LEU A 166 11.14 11.19 10.94
CA LEU A 166 11.60 12.48 10.47
C LEU A 166 12.43 13.18 11.56
N GLU A 167 13.69 13.51 11.26
CA GLU A 167 14.54 14.24 12.20
C GLU A 167 13.93 15.60 12.56
N ILE A 168 13.86 15.92 13.86
CA ILE A 168 13.48 17.26 14.30
C ILE A 168 14.62 18.23 13.93
N PRO A 169 14.35 19.29 13.13
CA PRO A 169 15.38 20.21 12.66
C PRO A 169 16.22 20.79 13.79
N GLY A 170 17.53 20.85 13.59
CA GLY A 170 18.48 21.38 14.58
C GLY A 170 18.79 20.43 15.74
N SER A 171 18.21 19.23 15.81
CA SER A 171 18.48 18.25 16.87
C SER A 171 19.87 17.58 16.76
N LYS A 172 20.52 17.72 15.60
CA LYS A 172 21.79 17.05 15.24
C LYS A 172 21.64 15.52 15.19
N GLY A 173 20.51 15.05 14.67
CA GLY A 173 20.17 13.64 14.57
C GLY A 173 19.93 12.98 15.92
N ARG A 174 19.47 13.71 16.94
CA ARG A 174 19.22 13.16 18.28
C ARG A 174 17.76 13.17 18.70
N ARG A 175 16.91 13.88 17.96
CA ARG A 175 15.46 13.87 18.15
C ARG A 175 14.78 13.71 16.80
N ALA A 176 13.68 12.99 16.79
CA ALA A 176 12.86 12.77 15.61
C ALA A 176 11.38 12.67 16.00
N VAL A 177 10.50 12.69 15.02
CA VAL A 177 9.12 12.24 15.15
C VAL A 177 8.98 10.93 14.38
N LEU A 178 8.39 9.93 15.03
CA LEU A 178 7.87 8.73 14.40
C LEU A 178 6.42 8.97 14.05
N PHE A 179 6.06 8.77 12.80
CA PHE A 179 4.68 8.65 12.36
C PHE A 179 4.34 7.17 12.20
N SER A 180 3.10 6.78 12.48
CA SER A 180 2.58 5.45 12.20
C SER A 180 1.11 5.49 11.83
N ASN A 181 0.76 4.78 10.77
CA ASN A 181 -0.61 4.35 10.50
C ASN A 181 -1.06 3.27 11.50
N HIS A 182 -2.36 3.11 11.69
CA HIS A 182 -3.02 2.03 12.44
C HIS A 182 -4.22 1.52 11.66
N GLU A 183 -3.98 0.46 10.89
CA GLU A 183 -4.84 0.05 9.79
C GLU A 183 -6.15 -0.59 10.29
N TYR A 184 -6.03 -1.61 11.14
CA TYR A 184 -7.16 -2.34 11.70
C TYR A 184 -6.91 -2.91 13.11
N THR A 185 -7.87 -3.70 13.62
CA THR A 185 -7.81 -4.36 14.93
C THR A 185 -8.14 -5.84 14.83
N ASN A 186 -7.57 -6.65 15.73
CA ASN A 186 -7.89 -8.08 15.85
C ASN A 186 -8.64 -8.34 17.17
N GLU A 187 -9.94 -8.04 17.22
CA GLU A 187 -10.74 -8.12 18.46
C GLU A 187 -10.75 -9.52 19.10
N ASN A 188 -10.55 -10.58 18.30
CA ASN A 188 -10.48 -11.97 18.74
C ASN A 188 -9.28 -12.27 19.64
N ILE A 189 -8.16 -11.56 19.47
CA ILE A 189 -6.94 -11.70 20.28
C ILE A 189 -6.71 -10.51 21.21
N MET A 190 -7.36 -9.37 20.98
CA MET A 190 -7.27 -8.20 21.85
C MET A 190 -8.10 -8.37 23.13
N PHE A 191 -9.25 -9.05 23.09
CA PHE A 191 -10.23 -9.01 24.18
C PHE A 191 -10.72 -10.37 24.66
N PRO A 192 -10.89 -10.56 25.98
CA PRO A 192 -11.51 -11.77 26.50
C PRO A 192 -12.97 -11.85 26.06
N ALA A 193 -13.51 -13.07 25.94
CA ALA A 193 -14.92 -13.28 25.59
C ALA A 193 -15.88 -12.55 26.55
N THR A 194 -15.49 -12.36 27.82
CA THR A 194 -16.28 -11.73 28.89
C THR A 194 -16.41 -10.22 28.80
N MET A 195 -15.55 -9.53 28.04
CA MET A 195 -15.65 -8.07 27.91
C MET A 195 -16.94 -7.69 27.12
N PRO A 196 -17.72 -6.69 27.57
CA PRO A 196 -18.93 -6.24 26.89
C PRO A 196 -18.68 -5.85 25.42
N ALA A 197 -19.62 -6.20 24.53
CA ALA A 197 -19.45 -5.98 23.09
C ALA A 197 -19.30 -4.49 22.72
N GLU A 198 -20.05 -3.59 23.36
CA GLU A 198 -19.91 -2.13 23.19
C GLU A 198 -18.51 -1.67 23.60
N GLN A 199 -17.98 -2.14 24.74
CA GLN A 199 -16.64 -1.80 25.19
C GLN A 199 -15.58 -2.28 24.20
N LYS A 200 -15.70 -3.51 23.65
CA LYS A 200 -14.80 -4.01 22.60
C LYS A 200 -14.80 -3.11 21.37
N ARG A 201 -15.99 -2.71 20.90
CA ARG A 201 -16.12 -1.81 19.74
C ARG A 201 -15.50 -0.44 19.99
N ALA A 202 -15.75 0.14 21.16
CA ALA A 202 -15.19 1.43 21.55
C ALA A 202 -13.65 1.41 21.65
N VAL A 203 -13.07 0.36 22.26
CA VAL A 203 -11.60 0.19 22.31
C VAL A 203 -11.05 -0.04 20.91
N GLY A 204 -11.68 -0.90 20.11
CA GLY A 204 -11.29 -1.14 18.72
C GLY A 204 -11.28 0.13 17.88
N ALA A 205 -12.32 0.97 17.98
CA ALA A 205 -12.38 2.28 17.32
C ALA A 205 -11.27 3.23 17.78
N ALA A 206 -10.97 3.27 19.08
CA ALA A 206 -9.90 4.09 19.63
C ALA A 206 -8.49 3.59 19.24
N ALA A 207 -8.34 2.34 18.81
CA ALA A 207 -7.08 1.74 18.40
C ALA A 207 -6.71 1.99 16.92
N HIS A 208 -7.67 2.43 16.08
CA HIS A 208 -7.45 2.81 14.69
C HIS A 208 -6.89 4.24 14.54
N GLY A 209 -6.59 4.62 13.30
CA GLY A 209 -6.23 5.97 12.91
C GLY A 209 -4.72 6.13 12.82
N LEU A 210 -4.17 7.20 13.42
CA LEU A 210 -2.75 7.53 13.26
C LEU A 210 -2.10 7.88 14.59
N SER A 211 -0.77 7.76 14.66
CA SER A 211 0.06 8.24 15.77
C SER A 211 1.24 9.08 15.28
N VAL A 212 1.56 10.13 16.02
CA VAL A 212 2.85 10.82 15.99
C VAL A 212 3.48 10.70 17.37
N VAL A 213 4.75 10.30 17.44
CA VAL A 213 5.48 10.08 18.70
C VAL A 213 6.90 10.62 18.58
N GLU A 214 7.33 11.46 19.51
CA GLU A 214 8.71 11.92 19.53
C GLU A 214 9.67 10.81 19.97
N LEU A 215 10.82 10.77 19.31
CA LEU A 215 11.93 9.87 19.61
C LEU A 215 13.15 10.67 20.06
N GLU A 216 13.95 10.06 20.92
CA GLU A 216 15.28 10.53 21.28
C GLU A 216 16.33 9.42 21.20
N ARG A 217 17.58 9.83 20.98
CA ARG A 217 18.74 8.94 21.08
C ARG A 217 19.97 9.72 21.54
N GLN A 218 20.93 9.01 22.11
CA GLN A 218 22.17 9.62 22.62
C GLN A 218 23.01 10.24 21.48
N ASN A 219 23.13 9.52 20.35
CA ASN A 219 23.82 9.95 19.14
C ASN A 219 23.38 9.07 17.95
N LYS A 220 23.86 9.38 16.73
CA LYS A 220 23.46 8.71 15.48
C LYS A 220 23.70 7.19 15.42
N ASN A 221 24.59 6.66 16.26
CA ASN A 221 24.89 5.22 16.31
C ASN A 221 24.10 4.48 17.39
N LYS A 222 23.27 5.17 18.18
CA LYS A 222 22.47 4.55 19.24
C LYS A 222 21.01 4.38 18.81
N PRO A 223 20.34 3.31 19.27
CA PRO A 223 18.94 3.09 18.96
C PRO A 223 18.06 4.22 19.51
N TRP A 224 16.95 4.46 18.85
CA TRP A 224 15.91 5.39 19.29
C TRP A 224 15.15 4.85 20.49
N THR A 225 14.64 5.75 21.31
CA THR A 225 13.67 5.47 22.37
C THR A 225 12.54 6.50 22.26
N TYR A 226 11.29 6.08 22.40
CA TYR A 226 10.18 7.02 22.36
C TYR A 226 10.09 7.84 23.66
N VAL A 227 9.57 9.06 23.55
CA VAL A 227 9.45 9.99 24.67
C VAL A 227 7.97 10.11 25.06
N LYS A 228 7.59 9.48 26.18
CA LYS A 228 6.24 9.63 26.77
C LYS A 228 5.99 11.09 27.15
N GLY A 229 4.83 11.62 26.76
CA GLY A 229 4.39 12.97 27.11
C GLY A 229 5.13 14.09 26.38
N ALA A 230 5.81 13.78 25.27
CA ALA A 230 6.45 14.79 24.44
C ALA A 230 5.44 15.70 23.75
N GLN A 231 5.87 16.89 23.34
CA GLN A 231 4.98 17.96 22.89
C GLN A 231 4.32 17.63 21.55
N LEU A 232 5.01 16.92 20.67
CA LEU A 232 4.49 16.53 19.35
C LEU A 232 3.70 15.23 19.37
N ASN A 233 3.60 14.54 20.52
CA ASN A 233 2.85 13.30 20.60
C ASN A 233 1.36 13.54 20.30
N ARG A 234 0.78 12.72 19.44
CA ARG A 234 -0.61 12.88 18.99
C ARG A 234 -1.22 11.56 18.56
N ARG A 235 -2.49 11.36 18.94
CA ARG A 235 -3.38 10.37 18.33
C ARG A 235 -4.38 11.06 17.42
N PHE A 236 -4.65 10.43 16.29
CA PHE A 236 -5.70 10.82 15.37
C PHE A 236 -6.78 9.75 15.44
N LEU A 237 -7.95 10.12 15.93
CA LEU A 237 -9.06 9.23 16.27
C LEU A 237 -10.17 9.35 15.24
N ASN A 238 -11.17 8.47 15.32
CA ASN A 238 -12.41 8.57 14.54
C ASN A 238 -13.20 9.87 14.79
N SER A 239 -12.90 10.58 15.88
CA SER A 239 -13.45 11.90 16.22
C SER A 239 -12.58 13.08 15.75
N THR A 240 -11.33 12.85 15.32
CA THR A 240 -10.44 13.90 14.82
C THR A 240 -11.01 14.48 13.53
N VAL A 241 -11.03 15.82 13.43
CA VAL A 241 -11.55 16.53 12.26
C VAL A 241 -10.45 16.71 11.23
N TYR A 242 -10.76 16.32 9.99
CA TYR A 242 -9.94 16.50 8.80
C TYR A 242 -10.61 17.52 7.87
N GLU A 243 -9.82 18.39 7.25
CA GLU A 243 -10.30 19.26 6.17
C GLU A 243 -10.28 18.50 4.83
N LEU A 244 -11.41 18.46 4.11
CA LEU A 244 -11.44 17.99 2.73
C LEU A 244 -11.00 19.13 1.80
N THR A 245 -9.93 18.90 1.04
CA THR A 245 -9.39 19.84 0.05
C THR A 245 -9.71 19.37 -1.38
N GLY A 246 -9.45 20.25 -2.34
CA GLY A 246 -9.65 19.97 -3.76
C GLY A 246 -11.11 20.06 -4.23
N PRO A 247 -11.40 19.71 -5.49
CA PRO A 247 -12.68 20.03 -6.13
C PRO A 247 -13.91 19.36 -5.52
N ALA A 248 -13.78 18.17 -4.93
CA ALA A 248 -14.93 17.51 -4.31
C ALA A 248 -15.41 18.21 -3.02
N ALA A 249 -14.55 19.03 -2.39
CA ALA A 249 -14.84 19.72 -1.14
C ALA A 249 -16.02 20.68 -1.26
N GLY A 250 -17.08 20.39 -0.50
CA GLY A 250 -18.34 21.15 -0.48
C GLY A 250 -19.33 20.83 -1.60
N SER A 251 -19.02 19.84 -2.44
CA SER A 251 -19.98 19.28 -3.39
C SER A 251 -21.15 18.59 -2.66
N SER A 252 -22.26 18.35 -3.35
CA SER A 252 -23.40 17.60 -2.80
C SER A 252 -23.07 16.15 -2.47
N LEU A 253 -22.00 15.58 -3.07
CA LEU A 253 -21.61 14.18 -2.95
C LEU A 253 -20.90 13.84 -1.63
N VAL A 254 -20.50 14.86 -0.86
CA VAL A 254 -19.74 14.70 0.40
C VAL A 254 -20.42 15.40 1.59
N LYS A 255 -21.66 15.86 1.42
CA LYS A 255 -22.45 16.49 2.49
C LYS A 255 -23.21 15.44 3.28
N THR A 256 -23.19 15.59 4.59
CA THR A 256 -24.05 14.84 5.52
C THR A 256 -24.75 15.80 6.46
N LYS A 257 -25.71 15.31 7.25
CA LYS A 257 -26.44 16.17 8.20
C LYS A 257 -25.54 16.81 9.26
N ASP A 258 -24.43 16.16 9.61
CA ASP A 258 -23.47 16.66 10.61
C ASP A 258 -22.40 17.57 10.00
N ASP A 259 -22.24 17.56 8.68
CA ASP A 259 -21.39 18.46 7.91
C ASP A 259 -22.11 18.92 6.62
N PRO A 260 -23.08 19.85 6.72
CA PRO A 260 -23.80 20.38 5.57
C PRO A 260 -22.91 21.23 4.65
N ALA A 261 -21.73 21.65 5.13
CA ALA A 261 -20.75 22.35 4.31
C ALA A 261 -19.96 21.38 3.42
N GLY A 262 -19.85 20.09 3.78
CA GLY A 262 -19.15 19.05 3.02
C GLY A 262 -17.63 19.26 2.98
N ARG A 263 -17.05 19.79 4.06
CA ARG A 263 -15.64 20.23 4.13
C ARG A 263 -14.87 19.66 5.31
N PHE A 264 -15.53 19.10 6.31
CA PHE A 264 -14.90 18.68 7.56
C PHE A 264 -15.35 17.27 7.92
N ILE A 265 -14.42 16.33 7.89
CA ILE A 265 -14.68 14.89 8.01
C ILE A 265 -14.12 14.40 9.35
N LYS A 266 -14.91 13.62 10.09
CA LYS A 266 -14.45 13.01 11.34
C LYS A 266 -13.85 11.64 11.06
N GLY A 267 -12.57 11.51 11.37
CA GLY A 267 -11.85 10.25 11.30
C GLY A 267 -11.19 9.96 9.96
N THR A 268 -10.36 8.92 10.01
CA THR A 268 -9.69 8.27 8.89
C THR A 268 -9.69 6.76 9.17
N LEU A 269 -9.70 5.94 8.11
CA LEU A 269 -9.98 4.50 8.20
C LEU A 269 -9.08 3.70 7.28
N GLY A 270 -8.76 2.45 7.68
CA GLY A 270 -7.98 1.53 6.85
C GLY A 270 -6.67 2.16 6.40
N ASN A 271 -5.98 2.85 7.32
CA ASN A 271 -4.74 3.55 7.02
C ASN A 271 -3.63 2.52 6.74
N CYS A 272 -3.29 2.31 5.47
CA CYS A 272 -2.42 1.22 5.00
C CYS A 272 -0.97 1.70 4.84
N ALA A 273 -0.48 1.87 3.62
CA ALA A 273 0.81 2.46 3.32
C ALA A 273 0.80 4.02 3.36
N GLY A 274 1.87 4.64 2.85
CA GLY A 274 2.04 6.08 2.88
C GLY A 274 3.29 6.57 2.18
N GLY A 275 3.57 7.87 2.33
CA GLY A 275 4.74 8.51 1.75
C GLY A 275 5.09 9.82 2.42
N THR A 276 6.34 10.26 2.28
CA THR A 276 6.81 11.52 2.89
C THR A 276 7.04 12.59 1.84
N THR A 277 6.40 13.74 2.04
CA THR A 277 6.50 14.85 1.10
C THR A 277 7.83 15.60 1.22
N PRO A 278 8.34 16.22 0.15
CA PRO A 278 9.53 17.08 0.18
C PRO A 278 9.38 18.33 1.06
N TRP A 279 8.19 18.60 1.62
CA TRP A 279 7.94 19.68 2.56
C TRP A 279 7.67 19.18 4.00
N GLY A 280 7.98 17.91 4.28
CA GLY A 280 8.00 17.35 5.63
C GLY A 280 6.61 17.12 6.22
N THR A 281 5.65 16.71 5.39
CA THR A 281 4.36 16.14 5.81
C THR A 281 4.30 14.67 5.42
N ILE A 282 3.42 13.92 6.08
CA ILE A 282 3.18 12.51 5.78
C ILE A 282 1.88 12.36 5.01
N LEU A 283 1.88 11.50 4.00
CA LEU A 283 0.73 11.01 3.27
C LEU A 283 0.38 9.60 3.77
N SER A 284 -0.91 9.33 4.00
CA SER A 284 -1.45 8.03 4.40
C SER A 284 -2.60 7.65 3.45
N GLY A 285 -2.64 6.38 3.02
CA GLY A 285 -3.71 5.86 2.17
C GLY A 285 -4.88 5.31 2.99
N GLU A 286 -6.10 5.77 2.72
CA GLU A 286 -7.31 5.07 3.18
C GLU A 286 -7.65 3.95 2.18
N GLU A 287 -7.40 2.72 2.59
CA GLU A 287 -7.38 1.54 1.71
C GLU A 287 -8.72 0.79 1.82
N ASN A 288 -8.84 -0.22 2.68
CA ASN A 288 -10.07 -1.00 2.86
C ASN A 288 -11.22 -0.29 3.63
N PHE A 289 -11.49 0.98 3.31
CA PHE A 289 -12.50 1.82 3.95
C PHE A 289 -13.94 1.29 3.80
N GLN A 290 -14.23 0.51 2.75
CA GLN A 290 -15.55 -0.10 2.53
C GLN A 290 -15.97 -1.02 3.67
N SER A 291 -15.00 -1.63 4.36
CA SER A 291 -15.23 -2.61 5.43
C SER A 291 -15.86 -2.00 6.70
N TYR A 292 -15.97 -0.67 6.75
CA TYR A 292 -16.50 0.09 7.89
C TYR A 292 -17.91 0.61 7.67
N PHE A 293 -18.49 0.41 6.48
CA PHE A 293 -19.80 0.95 6.13
C PHE A 293 -20.83 -0.13 5.82
N VAL A 294 -22.04 0.07 6.32
CA VAL A 294 -23.23 -0.59 5.82
C VAL A 294 -23.93 0.35 4.84
N ALA A 295 -24.36 -0.17 3.70
CA ALA A 295 -25.08 0.59 2.67
C ALA A 295 -26.27 -0.21 2.11
N PRO A 296 -27.13 0.39 1.28
CA PRO A 296 -28.11 -0.38 0.51
C PRO A 296 -27.46 -1.50 -0.33
N GLY A 297 -26.23 -1.29 -0.83
CA GLY A 297 -25.47 -2.28 -1.59
C GLY A 297 -25.93 -2.42 -3.05
N THR A 298 -26.75 -1.48 -3.52
CA THR A 298 -27.47 -1.62 -4.80
C THR A 298 -27.06 -0.57 -5.83
N SER A 299 -26.51 0.56 -5.39
CA SER A 299 -26.03 1.61 -6.28
C SER A 299 -24.83 1.13 -7.11
N ALA A 300 -24.54 1.78 -8.24
CA ALA A 300 -23.35 1.48 -9.02
C ALA A 300 -22.07 1.73 -8.21
N GLY A 301 -22.06 2.77 -7.36
CA GLY A 301 -20.97 3.08 -6.45
C GLY A 301 -20.79 1.99 -5.39
N ASP A 302 -21.86 1.62 -4.70
CA ASP A 302 -21.81 0.59 -3.65
C ASP A 302 -21.18 -0.70 -4.19
N LYS A 303 -21.65 -1.17 -5.35
CA LYS A 303 -21.15 -2.38 -5.99
C LYS A 303 -19.68 -2.26 -6.42
N ARG A 304 -19.30 -1.12 -7.01
CA ARG A 304 -17.94 -0.93 -7.55
C ARG A 304 -16.87 -0.75 -6.47
N TYR A 305 -17.28 -0.28 -5.29
CA TYR A 305 -16.43 -0.10 -4.11
C TYR A 305 -16.60 -1.23 -3.08
N GLY A 306 -17.42 -2.25 -3.36
CA GLY A 306 -17.61 -3.40 -2.48
C GLY A 306 -18.36 -3.11 -1.18
N ILE A 307 -19.16 -2.03 -1.12
CA ILE A 307 -19.95 -1.69 0.07
C ILE A 307 -21.28 -2.46 0.01
N THR A 308 -21.60 -3.19 1.08
CA THR A 308 -22.76 -4.10 1.10
C THR A 308 -23.76 -3.73 2.18
N ASN A 309 -24.90 -4.43 2.22
CA ASN A 309 -25.91 -4.29 3.27
C ASN A 309 -25.68 -5.21 4.48
N ARG A 310 -24.57 -5.96 4.49
CA ARG A 310 -24.23 -6.87 5.57
C ARG A 310 -23.69 -6.07 6.76
N PRO A 311 -23.93 -6.53 8.00
CA PRO A 311 -23.25 -5.97 9.16
C PRO A 311 -21.72 -6.04 8.98
N THR A 312 -21.02 -5.01 9.45
CA THR A 312 -19.55 -5.00 9.39
C THR A 312 -18.99 -5.95 10.44
N ALA A 313 -17.75 -6.42 10.26
CA ALA A 313 -17.06 -7.23 11.27
C ALA A 313 -16.89 -6.48 12.60
N ARG A 314 -16.74 -5.14 12.52
CA ARG A 314 -16.50 -4.24 13.66
C ARG A 314 -17.78 -3.82 14.37
N GLY A 315 -18.91 -3.74 13.65
CA GLY A 315 -20.22 -3.41 14.21
C GLY A 315 -20.36 -1.96 14.70
N TRP A 316 -19.52 -1.02 14.25
CA TRP A 316 -19.56 0.38 14.70
C TRP A 316 -20.86 1.08 14.33
N GLU A 317 -21.56 0.60 13.29
CA GLU A 317 -22.89 1.05 12.90
C GLU A 317 -23.95 0.87 13.99
N LEU A 318 -23.69 0.01 14.99
CA LEU A 318 -24.58 -0.18 16.13
C LEU A 318 -24.48 0.94 17.18
N ASP A 319 -23.35 1.67 17.19
CA ASP A 319 -23.06 2.71 18.20
C ASP A 319 -23.10 4.13 17.60
N GLU A 320 -22.63 4.28 16.36
CA GLU A 320 -22.57 5.55 15.64
C GLU A 320 -23.33 5.46 14.30
N PRO A 321 -24.50 6.13 14.16
CA PRO A 321 -25.35 6.01 12.98
C PRO A 321 -24.71 6.38 11.64
N ARG A 322 -23.61 7.13 11.65
CA ARG A 322 -22.92 7.59 10.42
C ARG A 322 -22.27 6.44 9.64
N TRP A 323 -21.96 5.32 10.30
CA TRP A 323 -21.38 4.14 9.66
C TRP A 323 -22.42 3.30 8.88
N ASP A 324 -23.68 3.70 8.88
CA ASP A 324 -24.74 3.10 8.05
C ASP A 324 -25.36 4.17 7.16
N THR A 325 -25.04 4.11 5.85
CA THR A 325 -25.47 5.09 4.86
C THR A 325 -26.96 4.97 4.51
N ARG A 326 -27.67 3.98 5.05
CA ARG A 326 -29.14 3.88 4.96
C ARG A 326 -29.83 4.85 5.92
N ASN A 327 -29.11 5.36 6.91
CA ASN A 327 -29.64 6.35 7.85
C ASN A 327 -29.78 7.72 7.17
N ALA A 328 -30.95 8.35 7.37
CA ALA A 328 -31.26 9.64 6.77
C ALA A 328 -30.23 10.71 7.13
N GLY A 329 -29.67 11.36 6.12
CA GLY A 329 -28.64 12.39 6.24
C GLY A 329 -27.20 11.88 6.28
N TYR A 330 -26.96 10.55 6.20
CA TYR A 330 -25.63 9.95 6.11
C TYR A 330 -25.40 9.18 4.80
N GLU A 331 -26.24 9.39 3.79
CA GLU A 331 -26.17 8.69 2.50
C GLU A 331 -24.79 8.85 1.82
N ASN A 332 -24.12 9.97 2.07
CA ASN A 332 -22.79 10.30 1.54
C ASN A 332 -21.63 10.04 2.53
N GLU A 333 -21.86 9.44 3.71
CA GLU A 333 -20.77 9.30 4.70
C GLU A 333 -19.62 8.44 4.13
N ALA A 334 -19.93 7.35 3.42
CA ALA A 334 -18.91 6.53 2.77
C ALA A 334 -18.11 7.29 1.69
N ASN A 335 -18.69 8.31 1.04
CA ASN A 335 -18.00 9.14 0.04
C ASN A 335 -16.92 10.04 0.67
N ARG A 336 -16.89 10.16 2.00
CA ARG A 336 -15.93 11.00 2.75
C ARG A 336 -14.69 10.22 3.20
N PHE A 337 -14.53 8.98 2.72
CA PHE A 337 -13.38 8.10 2.97
C PHE A 337 -12.88 7.45 1.67
N GLY A 338 -11.67 6.90 1.70
CA GLY A 338 -10.97 6.40 0.53
C GLY A 338 -10.14 7.48 -0.16
N TRP A 339 -9.56 8.40 0.63
CA TRP A 339 -8.75 9.51 0.15
C TRP A 339 -7.32 9.40 0.67
N ILE A 340 -6.37 10.03 -0.03
CA ILE A 340 -5.06 10.33 0.57
C ILE A 340 -5.21 11.38 1.67
N VAL A 341 -4.68 11.06 2.84
CA VAL A 341 -4.65 11.90 4.04
C VAL A 341 -3.27 12.54 4.19
N GLU A 342 -3.19 13.85 4.44
CA GLU A 342 -1.94 14.55 4.76
C GLU A 342 -1.91 15.01 6.22
N VAL A 343 -0.83 14.64 6.92
CA VAL A 343 -0.57 15.01 8.32
C VAL A 343 0.71 15.83 8.42
N ASP A 344 0.68 16.88 9.23
CA ASP A 344 1.88 17.59 9.67
C ASP A 344 2.39 16.99 11.00
N PRO A 345 3.45 16.16 10.98
CA PRO A 345 3.94 15.54 12.21
C PRO A 345 4.73 16.52 13.09
N PHE A 346 5.03 17.73 12.61
CA PHE A 346 5.74 18.77 13.37
C PHE A 346 4.80 19.81 14.00
N ASP A 347 3.48 19.66 13.84
CA ASP A 347 2.46 20.48 14.48
C ASP A 347 1.33 19.61 15.04
N ALA A 348 1.39 19.33 16.35
CA ALA A 348 0.38 18.55 17.07
C ALA A 348 -1.00 19.22 17.13
N THR A 349 -1.13 20.49 16.74
CA THR A 349 -2.41 21.22 16.71
C THR A 349 -2.98 21.38 15.30
N SER A 350 -2.22 21.01 14.28
CA SER A 350 -2.63 21.13 12.87
C SER A 350 -3.92 20.35 12.57
N THR A 351 -4.76 20.89 11.70
CA THR A 351 -5.87 20.13 11.11
C THR A 351 -5.32 19.29 9.95
N PRO A 352 -5.37 17.95 10.02
CA PRO A 352 -4.98 17.10 8.90
C PRO A 352 -5.94 17.26 7.72
N LYS A 353 -5.50 16.86 6.53
CA LYS A 353 -6.24 17.08 5.28
C LYS A 353 -6.57 15.77 4.59
N LYS A 354 -7.69 15.72 3.86
CA LYS A 354 -7.99 14.69 2.86
C LYS A 354 -7.98 15.32 1.48
N HIS A 355 -7.19 14.81 0.54
CA HIS A 355 -6.97 15.46 -0.76
C HIS A 355 -7.82 14.84 -1.86
N SER A 356 -8.96 15.47 -2.19
CA SER A 356 -9.87 14.90 -3.20
C SER A 356 -9.31 14.86 -4.62
N MET A 357 -8.32 15.70 -4.94
CA MET A 357 -7.73 15.76 -6.28
C MET A 357 -6.92 14.50 -6.64
N LEU A 358 -6.55 13.68 -5.65
CA LEU A 358 -5.86 12.41 -5.87
C LEU A 358 -6.83 11.26 -6.21
N GLY A 359 -8.15 11.53 -6.27
CA GLY A 359 -9.20 10.55 -6.53
C GLY A 359 -9.63 9.81 -5.27
N ARG A 360 -10.71 9.02 -5.39
CA ARG A 360 -11.26 8.20 -4.31
C ARG A 360 -11.29 6.72 -4.69
N PHE A 361 -10.50 5.91 -4.00
CA PHE A 361 -10.40 4.47 -4.16
C PHE A 361 -9.70 3.85 -2.94
N LYS A 362 -9.32 2.57 -3.00
CA LYS A 362 -8.61 1.91 -1.91
C LYS A 362 -7.13 2.22 -2.06
N HIS A 363 -6.75 3.40 -1.58
CA HIS A 363 -5.36 3.83 -1.69
C HIS A 363 -4.51 2.97 -0.79
N GLU A 364 -3.58 2.23 -1.36
CA GLU A 364 -2.46 1.68 -0.59
C GLU A 364 -1.74 2.84 0.11
N GLY A 365 -1.28 3.80 -0.68
CA GLY A 365 -0.57 4.99 -0.23
C GLY A 365 -0.39 5.97 -1.38
N ALA A 366 0.43 6.99 -1.15
CA ALA A 366 0.87 7.89 -2.21
C ALA A 366 2.30 8.36 -1.94
N ASN A 367 3.24 7.92 -2.77
CA ASN A 367 4.60 8.43 -2.76
C ASN A 367 4.79 9.51 -3.82
N VAL A 368 5.62 10.49 -3.49
CA VAL A 368 5.76 11.72 -4.25
C VAL A 368 7.18 11.99 -4.71
N ILE A 369 7.27 12.57 -5.90
CA ILE A 369 8.52 13.05 -6.49
C ILE A 369 8.31 14.45 -7.07
N ILE A 370 9.36 15.28 -7.04
CA ILE A 370 9.37 16.54 -7.78
C ILE A 370 9.93 16.23 -9.17
N ALA A 371 9.09 16.35 -10.20
CA ALA A 371 9.51 16.18 -11.58
C ALA A 371 10.53 17.26 -11.97
N GLU A 372 11.32 17.03 -13.02
CA GLU A 372 12.29 18.03 -13.52
C GLU A 372 11.63 19.36 -13.90
N SER A 373 10.38 19.33 -14.35
CA SER A 373 9.56 20.53 -14.59
C SER A 373 9.23 21.35 -13.33
N GLY A 374 9.47 20.81 -12.13
CA GLY A 374 9.18 21.40 -10.82
C GLY A 374 7.79 21.09 -10.28
N HIS A 375 6.98 20.31 -11.00
CA HIS A 375 5.66 19.86 -10.54
C HIS A 375 5.81 18.69 -9.56
N VAL A 376 4.92 18.62 -8.59
CA VAL A 376 4.79 17.45 -7.70
C VAL A 376 4.02 16.38 -8.46
N VAL A 377 4.54 15.16 -8.45
CA VAL A 377 3.88 13.98 -9.00
C VAL A 377 3.67 12.99 -7.87
N ALA A 378 2.45 12.47 -7.74
CA ALA A 378 2.11 11.42 -6.80
C ALA A 378 1.65 10.17 -7.57
N TYR A 379 2.15 9.01 -7.18
CA TYR A 379 1.72 7.72 -7.73
C TYR A 379 0.98 6.93 -6.66
N SER A 380 -0.07 6.22 -7.03
CA SER A 380 -0.91 5.51 -6.08
C SER A 380 -1.52 4.24 -6.70
N GLY A 381 -1.39 3.13 -6.00
CA GLY A 381 -2.07 1.87 -6.30
C GLY A 381 -3.48 1.84 -5.73
N ASP A 382 -4.40 1.20 -6.45
CA ASP A 382 -5.71 0.82 -5.95
C ASP A 382 -5.69 -0.67 -5.63
N ASP A 383 -5.58 -1.00 -4.34
CA ASP A 383 -5.38 -2.37 -3.89
C ASP A 383 -6.68 -3.17 -3.92
N GLU A 384 -7.07 -3.55 -5.14
CA GLU A 384 -8.07 -4.57 -5.35
C GLU A 384 -7.76 -5.34 -6.63
N ARG A 385 -8.18 -6.61 -6.66
CA ARG A 385 -7.99 -7.45 -7.85
C ARG A 385 -8.64 -6.78 -9.04
N PHE A 386 -7.87 -6.66 -10.13
CA PHE A 386 -8.29 -6.04 -11.38
C PHE A 386 -8.56 -4.55 -11.32
N ASP A 387 -8.25 -3.85 -10.23
CA ASP A 387 -8.25 -2.39 -10.19
C ASP A 387 -6.95 -1.83 -10.78
N TYR A 388 -6.67 -0.54 -10.55
CA TYR A 388 -5.84 0.25 -11.45
C TYR A 388 -4.66 0.93 -10.74
N LEU A 389 -3.73 1.43 -11.56
CA LEU A 389 -2.62 2.29 -11.13
C LEU A 389 -2.92 3.75 -11.52
N TYR A 390 -2.72 4.68 -10.59
CA TYR A 390 -3.04 6.09 -10.76
C TYR A 390 -1.82 7.00 -10.66
N LYS A 391 -1.92 8.16 -11.32
CA LYS A 391 -0.95 9.25 -11.23
C LYS A 391 -1.63 10.60 -11.09
N PHE A 392 -1.16 11.40 -10.15
CA PHE A 392 -1.51 12.80 -10.00
C PHE A 392 -0.31 13.70 -10.36
N VAL A 393 -0.57 14.82 -11.03
CA VAL A 393 0.42 15.88 -11.31
C VAL A 393 -0.13 17.21 -10.81
N SER A 394 0.60 17.91 -9.96
CA SER A 394 0.16 19.20 -9.39
C SER A 394 0.04 20.27 -10.46
N ARG A 395 -0.90 21.22 -10.27
CA ARG A 395 -1.00 22.41 -11.14
C ARG A 395 0.19 23.34 -10.95
N ASP A 396 0.52 23.60 -9.69
CA ASP A 396 1.58 24.54 -9.32
C ASP A 396 2.88 23.80 -9.01
N LYS A 397 3.99 24.54 -9.06
CA LYS A 397 5.33 24.00 -8.83
C LYS A 397 5.71 24.04 -7.36
N TYR A 398 6.54 23.08 -6.96
CA TYR A 398 7.27 23.10 -5.71
C TYR A 398 8.15 24.34 -5.60
N ARG A 399 8.21 24.91 -4.38
CA ARG A 399 9.06 26.05 -4.06
C ARG A 399 9.92 25.69 -2.86
N GLU A 400 11.23 25.57 -3.08
CA GLU A 400 12.18 25.26 -2.01
C GLU A 400 12.05 26.27 -0.86
N GLY A 401 11.99 25.77 0.38
CA GLY A 401 11.86 26.59 1.58
C GLY A 401 10.46 27.19 1.85
N ASP A 402 9.53 27.19 0.88
CA ASP A 402 8.16 27.72 1.07
C ASP A 402 7.17 26.60 1.43
N ARG A 403 7.31 26.10 2.65
CA ARG A 403 6.46 25.01 3.17
C ARG A 403 4.97 25.33 3.10
N LYS A 404 4.58 26.58 3.39
CA LYS A 404 3.17 27.00 3.38
C LYS A 404 2.57 26.88 1.98
N HIS A 405 3.29 27.33 0.95
CA HIS A 405 2.89 27.12 -0.45
C HIS A 405 2.83 25.63 -0.78
N ASN A 406 3.87 24.86 -0.42
CA ASN A 406 3.98 23.46 -0.82
C ASN A 406 2.87 22.56 -0.24
N MET A 407 2.38 22.86 0.96
CA MET A 407 1.22 22.18 1.58
C MET A 407 -0.13 22.43 0.87
N THR A 408 -0.14 23.16 -0.25
CA THR A 408 -1.32 23.36 -1.11
C THR A 408 -1.28 22.54 -2.40
N LEU A 409 -0.12 21.98 -2.75
CA LEU A 409 0.15 21.43 -4.10
C LEU A 409 -0.67 20.19 -4.46
N LEU A 410 -1.13 19.44 -3.46
CA LEU A 410 -1.99 18.26 -3.66
C LEU A 410 -3.47 18.62 -3.84
N SER A 411 -3.86 19.89 -3.67
CA SER A 411 -5.28 20.30 -3.76
C SER A 411 -5.75 20.58 -5.19
N ALA A 412 -4.84 20.72 -6.16
CA ALA A 412 -5.19 21.09 -7.53
C ALA A 412 -4.16 20.54 -8.54
N GLY A 413 -4.65 19.96 -9.63
CA GLY A 413 -3.81 19.39 -10.68
C GLY A 413 -4.59 18.54 -11.65
N SER A 414 -3.91 17.52 -12.16
CA SER A 414 -4.43 16.56 -13.13
C SER A 414 -4.30 15.14 -12.58
N LEU A 415 -5.32 14.30 -12.82
CA LEU A 415 -5.40 12.92 -12.39
C LEU A 415 -5.51 12.00 -13.60
N TYR A 416 -4.73 10.93 -13.58
CA TYR A 416 -4.62 9.95 -14.66
C TYR A 416 -4.67 8.52 -14.13
N VAL A 417 -4.98 7.58 -15.03
CA VAL A 417 -4.97 6.13 -14.77
C VAL A 417 -4.17 5.40 -15.86
N ALA A 418 -3.41 4.38 -15.48
CA ALA A 418 -2.46 3.72 -16.37
C ALA A 418 -3.12 2.75 -17.36
N LYS A 419 -2.58 2.73 -18.58
CA LYS A 419 -2.80 1.68 -19.57
C LYS A 419 -1.46 1.15 -20.06
N PHE A 420 -1.29 -0.16 -19.97
CA PHE A 420 -0.11 -0.90 -20.38
C PHE A 420 -0.35 -1.63 -21.71
N THR A 421 0.66 -1.66 -22.56
CA THR A 421 0.70 -2.46 -23.79
C THR A 421 2.03 -3.20 -23.84
N GLY A 422 1.96 -4.53 -23.88
CA GLY A 422 3.11 -5.41 -24.07
C GLY A 422 3.56 -5.50 -25.52
N ASN A 423 4.83 -5.82 -25.74
CA ASN A 423 5.44 -5.96 -27.07
C ASN A 423 5.71 -7.43 -27.47
N SER A 424 5.58 -8.39 -26.55
CA SER A 424 5.83 -9.80 -26.80
C SER A 424 4.77 -10.44 -27.70
N PRO A 425 5.10 -11.53 -28.41
CA PRO A 425 4.11 -12.33 -29.13
C PRO A 425 3.02 -12.83 -28.16
N ALA A 426 1.76 -12.44 -28.42
CA ALA A 426 0.65 -12.78 -27.53
C ALA A 426 0.44 -14.28 -27.28
N ALA A 427 0.90 -15.14 -28.21
CA ALA A 427 0.85 -16.59 -28.04
C ALA A 427 1.82 -17.12 -26.97
N GLU A 428 2.82 -16.34 -26.58
CA GLU A 428 3.83 -16.69 -25.57
C GLU A 428 3.39 -16.29 -24.15
N ILE A 429 2.40 -15.39 -24.02
CA ILE A 429 1.78 -15.03 -22.74
C ILE A 429 0.74 -16.10 -22.37
N THR A 430 1.23 -17.29 -22.01
CA THR A 430 0.39 -18.46 -21.72
C THR A 430 -0.19 -18.46 -20.30
N GLY A 431 0.18 -17.48 -19.47
CA GLY A 431 -0.23 -17.40 -18.08
C GLY A 431 0.57 -18.27 -17.11
N THR A 432 1.73 -18.78 -17.53
CA THR A 432 2.66 -19.54 -16.68
C THR A 432 3.66 -18.64 -15.96
N GLY A 433 3.81 -17.37 -16.38
CA GLY A 433 4.90 -16.51 -15.94
C GLY A 433 6.25 -16.80 -16.62
N ALA A 434 6.27 -17.67 -17.63
CA ALA A 434 7.49 -17.94 -18.39
C ALA A 434 7.91 -16.70 -19.18
N VAL A 435 9.20 -16.36 -19.11
CA VAL A 435 9.78 -15.23 -19.83
C VAL A 435 9.60 -15.43 -21.34
N PRO A 436 9.07 -14.46 -22.09
CA PRO A 436 8.94 -14.53 -23.53
C PRO A 436 10.29 -14.67 -24.26
N SER A 437 10.24 -15.08 -25.52
CA SER A 437 11.43 -15.42 -26.31
C SER A 437 12.33 -14.23 -26.67
N ASP A 438 11.83 -13.00 -26.57
CA ASP A 438 12.60 -11.76 -26.67
C ASP A 438 13.34 -11.39 -25.37
N GLY A 439 13.11 -12.15 -24.29
CA GLY A 439 13.94 -12.18 -23.09
C GLY A 439 13.49 -11.29 -21.94
N ALA A 440 12.35 -10.60 -22.06
CA ALA A 440 11.80 -9.78 -20.99
C ALA A 440 10.28 -9.71 -21.06
N PHE A 441 9.65 -9.29 -19.96
CA PHE A 441 8.29 -8.76 -20.00
C PHE A 441 8.40 -7.25 -20.07
N ASP A 442 8.05 -6.64 -21.19
CA ASP A 442 8.21 -5.20 -21.38
C ASP A 442 7.24 -4.59 -22.39
N GLY A 443 7.29 -3.27 -22.52
CA GLY A 443 6.47 -2.56 -23.49
C GLY A 443 6.34 -1.06 -23.23
N VAL A 444 5.22 -0.52 -23.68
CA VAL A 444 4.87 0.90 -23.58
C VAL A 444 3.58 1.09 -22.80
N GLY A 445 3.34 2.30 -22.32
CA GLY A 445 2.08 2.64 -21.71
C GLY A 445 1.75 4.12 -21.77
N GLU A 446 0.52 4.40 -21.36
CA GLU A 446 -0.11 5.72 -21.45
C GLU A 446 -0.82 6.03 -20.13
N TRP A 447 -0.74 7.27 -19.69
CA TRP A 447 -1.54 7.81 -18.59
C TRP A 447 -2.82 8.41 -19.17
N LEU A 448 -3.94 7.71 -19.01
CA LEU A 448 -5.25 8.12 -19.51
C LEU A 448 -5.84 9.21 -18.62
N PRO A 449 -6.32 10.33 -19.17
CA PRO A 449 -6.78 11.46 -18.38
C PRO A 449 -8.15 11.19 -17.73
N LEU A 450 -8.26 11.51 -16.44
CA LEU A 450 -9.53 11.57 -15.71
C LEU A 450 -9.93 13.02 -15.43
N VAL A 451 -8.97 13.81 -14.92
CA VAL A 451 -9.10 15.26 -14.75
C VAL A 451 -7.84 15.92 -15.31
N VAL A 452 -7.98 16.97 -16.11
CA VAL A 452 -6.85 17.74 -16.65
C VAL A 452 -7.14 19.21 -16.46
N ASP A 453 -6.20 19.92 -15.84
CA ASP A 453 -6.28 21.37 -15.59
C ASP A 453 -7.61 21.80 -14.95
N GLY A 454 -8.08 21.01 -13.98
CA GLY A 454 -9.33 21.26 -13.26
C GLY A 454 -10.60 21.01 -14.07
N LYS A 455 -10.53 20.26 -15.18
CA LYS A 455 -11.68 19.86 -15.99
C LYS A 455 -11.78 18.35 -16.11
N SER A 456 -13.00 17.82 -16.09
CA SER A 456 -13.25 16.40 -16.34
C SER A 456 -12.86 16.05 -17.77
N ALA A 457 -12.07 15.00 -17.92
CA ALA A 457 -11.77 14.36 -19.21
C ALA A 457 -12.71 13.16 -19.48
N VAL A 458 -13.60 12.84 -18.54
CA VAL A 458 -14.48 11.67 -18.62
C VAL A 458 -15.87 12.08 -19.12
N PRO A 459 -16.34 11.54 -20.26
CA PRO A 459 -17.64 11.91 -20.82
C PRO A 459 -18.80 11.72 -19.84
N GLY A 460 -19.60 12.77 -19.70
CA GLY A 460 -20.81 12.77 -18.89
C GLY A 460 -20.58 12.72 -17.37
N MET A 461 -19.41 13.13 -16.89
CA MET A 461 -19.13 13.28 -15.45
C MET A 461 -18.54 14.65 -15.14
N SER A 462 -19.01 15.29 -14.07
CA SER A 462 -18.38 16.48 -13.50
C SER A 462 -17.03 16.14 -12.88
N VAL A 463 -16.21 17.15 -12.53
CA VAL A 463 -14.94 16.92 -11.82
C VAL A 463 -15.19 16.25 -10.47
N GLU A 464 -16.20 16.70 -9.74
CA GLU A 464 -16.58 16.16 -8.44
C GLU A 464 -17.02 14.70 -8.55
N GLU A 465 -17.80 14.36 -9.58
CA GLU A 465 -18.19 12.97 -9.85
C GLU A 465 -16.98 12.10 -10.21
N VAL A 466 -16.05 12.60 -11.03
CA VAL A 466 -14.81 11.88 -11.37
C VAL A 466 -13.97 11.61 -10.11
N LEU A 467 -13.88 12.56 -9.18
CA LEU A 467 -13.05 12.41 -7.98
C LEU A 467 -13.74 11.56 -6.89
N VAL A 468 -15.06 11.62 -6.73
CA VAL A 468 -15.77 10.79 -5.74
C VAL A 468 -15.99 9.35 -6.24
N TYR A 469 -16.19 9.19 -7.55
CA TYR A 469 -16.43 7.91 -8.21
C TYR A 469 -15.29 7.53 -9.16
N THR A 470 -14.04 7.74 -8.73
CA THR A 470 -12.84 7.57 -9.56
C THR A 470 -12.73 6.21 -10.22
N ARG A 471 -13.11 5.14 -9.52
CA ARG A 471 -13.17 3.78 -10.09
C ARG A 471 -14.15 3.70 -11.28
N LEU A 472 -15.37 4.23 -11.14
CA LEU A 472 -16.37 4.28 -12.22
C LEU A 472 -15.94 5.20 -13.38
N ALA A 473 -15.24 6.30 -13.07
CA ALA A 473 -14.70 7.22 -14.05
C ALA A 473 -13.54 6.57 -14.85
N ALA A 474 -12.65 5.87 -14.16
CA ALA A 474 -11.57 5.09 -14.75
C ALA A 474 -12.12 3.97 -15.65
N ASP A 475 -13.16 3.26 -15.21
CA ASP A 475 -13.81 2.23 -16.01
C ASP A 475 -14.24 2.75 -17.41
N LYS A 476 -14.66 4.02 -17.52
CA LYS A 476 -15.08 4.63 -18.80
C LYS A 476 -13.95 4.94 -19.77
N VAL A 477 -12.71 5.11 -19.30
CA VAL A 477 -11.57 5.49 -20.17
C VAL A 477 -10.71 4.29 -20.58
N GLY A 478 -10.94 3.11 -20.01
CA GLY A 478 -10.32 1.85 -20.46
C GLY A 478 -8.87 1.59 -20.02
N PRO A 479 -8.52 1.76 -18.74
CA PRO A 479 -7.19 1.39 -18.21
C PRO A 479 -6.96 -0.12 -18.16
N THR A 480 -5.73 -0.51 -17.85
CA THR A 480 -5.36 -1.93 -17.66
C THR A 480 -5.73 -2.39 -16.26
N LYS A 481 -6.41 -3.54 -16.17
CA LYS A 481 -6.72 -4.23 -14.91
C LYS A 481 -5.45 -4.89 -14.35
N MET A 482 -5.06 -4.53 -13.13
CA MET A 482 -3.80 -4.95 -12.51
C MET A 482 -4.01 -6.02 -11.44
N ASP A 483 -2.94 -6.73 -11.07
CA ASP A 483 -2.93 -7.70 -9.98
C ASP A 483 -2.64 -7.03 -8.63
N ARG A 484 -3.63 -6.31 -8.09
CA ARG A 484 -3.58 -5.65 -6.77
C ARG A 484 -2.36 -4.74 -6.63
N CYS A 485 -2.45 -3.53 -7.20
CA CYS A 485 -1.41 -2.52 -7.01
C CYS A 485 -1.42 -2.08 -5.54
N GLU A 486 -0.46 -2.58 -4.76
CA GLU A 486 -0.15 -2.09 -3.42
C GLU A 486 0.78 -0.88 -3.58
N ASP A 487 1.99 -0.90 -3.00
CA ASP A 487 2.80 0.32 -2.89
C ASP A 487 3.44 0.72 -4.23
N VAL A 488 3.61 2.03 -4.42
CA VAL A 488 4.15 2.61 -5.64
C VAL A 488 5.22 3.63 -5.31
N GLU A 489 6.49 3.25 -5.46
CA GLU A 489 7.62 4.06 -5.00
C GLU A 489 8.42 4.63 -6.18
N PRO A 490 8.40 5.97 -6.40
CA PRO A 490 9.28 6.62 -7.36
C PRO A 490 10.71 6.73 -6.81
N SER A 491 11.68 6.21 -7.55
CA SER A 491 13.09 6.38 -7.23
C SER A 491 13.50 7.84 -7.41
N LYS A 492 13.85 8.50 -6.31
CA LYS A 492 14.45 9.85 -6.31
C LYS A 492 15.84 9.87 -6.97
N PHE A 493 16.44 8.70 -7.20
CA PHE A 493 17.72 8.58 -7.87
C PHE A 493 17.56 8.53 -9.39
N THR A 494 16.73 7.63 -9.91
CA THR A 494 16.64 7.37 -11.35
C THR A 494 15.43 8.02 -12.02
N GLY A 495 14.44 8.43 -11.22
CA GLY A 495 13.14 8.90 -11.71
C GLY A 495 12.21 7.77 -12.17
N LYS A 496 12.66 6.50 -12.14
CA LYS A 496 11.82 5.33 -12.42
C LYS A 496 10.83 5.08 -11.28
N VAL A 497 9.70 4.45 -11.58
CA VAL A 497 8.65 4.15 -10.62
C VAL A 497 8.49 2.64 -10.50
N TYR A 498 8.38 2.13 -9.27
CA TYR A 498 8.23 0.71 -8.98
C TYR A 498 6.87 0.46 -8.37
N VAL A 499 6.16 -0.55 -8.85
CA VAL A 499 4.79 -0.89 -8.44
C VAL A 499 4.81 -2.31 -7.89
N ALA A 500 4.38 -2.48 -6.65
CA ALA A 500 4.13 -3.78 -6.08
C ALA A 500 2.77 -4.31 -6.56
N CYS A 501 2.79 -5.46 -7.23
CA CYS A 501 1.58 -6.17 -7.64
C CYS A 501 1.52 -7.48 -6.85
N THR A 502 0.87 -7.43 -5.69
CA THR A 502 1.03 -8.43 -4.63
C THR A 502 0.51 -9.81 -5.01
N ASN A 503 -0.66 -9.93 -5.62
CA ASN A 503 -1.25 -11.19 -6.10
C ASN A 503 -2.61 -10.98 -6.77
N ASN A 504 -3.07 -11.99 -7.51
CA ASN A 504 -4.44 -12.10 -8.01
C ASN A 504 -4.84 -13.55 -8.30
N SER A 505 -5.41 -14.23 -7.31
CA SER A 505 -5.85 -15.62 -7.47
C SER A 505 -7.02 -15.79 -8.47
N ASN A 506 -7.65 -14.70 -8.91
CA ASN A 506 -8.78 -14.73 -9.84
C ASN A 506 -8.35 -14.51 -11.30
N ARG A 507 -7.10 -14.14 -11.59
CA ARG A 507 -6.62 -13.97 -12.97
C ARG A 507 -6.78 -15.27 -13.77
N GLY A 508 -7.40 -15.19 -14.95
CA GLY A 508 -7.66 -16.34 -15.81
C GLY A 508 -8.64 -17.38 -15.24
N THR A 509 -9.41 -17.04 -14.20
CA THR A 509 -10.45 -17.92 -13.65
C THR A 509 -11.83 -17.57 -14.21
N GLY A 510 -12.61 -18.57 -14.60
CA GLY A 510 -13.97 -18.36 -15.10
C GLY A 510 -14.01 -17.39 -16.28
N THR A 511 -14.72 -16.27 -16.12
CA THR A 511 -14.84 -15.19 -17.10
C THR A 511 -13.87 -14.03 -16.86
N ASN A 512 -13.02 -14.11 -15.83
CA ASN A 512 -12.06 -13.05 -15.53
C ASN A 512 -10.97 -12.95 -16.61
N GLU A 513 -10.37 -11.77 -16.74
CA GLU A 513 -9.28 -11.53 -17.69
C GLU A 513 -8.16 -12.55 -17.50
N GLY A 514 -7.71 -13.17 -18.59
CA GLY A 514 -6.55 -14.07 -18.60
C GLY A 514 -5.24 -13.32 -18.39
N ALA A 515 -4.12 -14.03 -18.33
CA ALA A 515 -2.81 -13.39 -18.28
C ALA A 515 -2.59 -12.39 -19.42
N THR A 516 -1.99 -11.26 -19.08
CA THR A 516 -1.47 -10.26 -20.01
C THR A 516 0.02 -10.11 -19.75
N GLU A 517 0.79 -9.48 -20.64
CA GLU A 517 2.24 -9.43 -20.46
C GLU A 517 2.66 -8.72 -19.15
N VAL A 518 1.95 -7.65 -18.77
CA VAL A 518 2.19 -6.96 -17.49
C VAL A 518 1.65 -7.75 -16.29
N ASN A 519 0.68 -8.65 -16.47
CA ASN A 519 0.17 -9.56 -15.42
C ASN A 519 0.31 -11.02 -15.90
N PRO A 520 1.53 -11.58 -15.91
CA PRO A 520 1.88 -12.72 -16.77
C PRO A 520 1.45 -14.10 -16.24
N ARG A 521 0.79 -14.16 -15.08
CA ARG A 521 0.41 -15.42 -14.41
C ARG A 521 -1.11 -15.53 -14.24
N ASN A 522 -1.67 -16.67 -14.66
CA ASN A 522 -3.01 -17.07 -14.25
C ASN A 522 -2.99 -17.49 -12.78
N GLN A 523 -4.04 -17.14 -12.04
CA GLN A 523 -4.15 -17.42 -10.61
C GLN A 523 -2.89 -17.01 -9.85
N ASN A 524 -2.35 -15.83 -10.19
CA ASN A 524 -1.10 -15.29 -9.68
C ASN A 524 -1.13 -15.28 -8.15
N ARG A 525 -0.36 -16.18 -7.53
CA ARG A 525 -0.30 -16.35 -6.08
C ARG A 525 0.77 -15.46 -5.44
N ASP A 526 1.91 -15.30 -6.11
CA ASP A 526 3.11 -14.73 -5.48
C ASP A 526 3.43 -13.29 -5.90
N GLY A 527 2.72 -12.73 -6.88
CA GLY A 527 2.90 -11.34 -7.28
C GLY A 527 4.11 -11.07 -8.19
N HIS A 528 4.34 -9.79 -8.49
CA HIS A 528 5.42 -9.30 -9.33
C HIS A 528 5.68 -7.81 -9.05
N ILE A 529 6.80 -7.28 -9.54
CA ILE A 529 7.10 -5.85 -9.48
C ILE A 529 7.17 -5.29 -10.90
N VAL A 530 6.39 -4.24 -11.18
CA VAL A 530 6.48 -3.46 -12.43
C VAL A 530 7.46 -2.31 -12.23
N GLU A 531 8.35 -2.09 -13.19
CA GLU A 531 9.23 -0.92 -13.28
C GLU A 531 8.76 -0.05 -14.45
N ILE A 532 8.48 1.22 -14.19
CA ILE A 532 8.04 2.22 -15.17
C ILE A 532 9.13 3.26 -15.36
N SER A 533 9.41 3.59 -16.63
CA SER A 533 10.28 4.69 -17.03
C SER A 533 9.47 5.70 -17.84
N GLU A 534 9.20 6.86 -17.23
CA GLU A 534 8.44 7.95 -17.85
C GLU A 534 9.19 8.53 -19.05
N ALA A 535 8.47 8.90 -20.12
CA ALA A 535 9.08 9.49 -21.30
C ALA A 535 9.39 10.97 -21.06
N GLY A 536 10.66 11.30 -20.81
CA GLY A 536 11.07 12.65 -20.41
C GLY A 536 11.11 12.76 -18.88
N ASP A 537 10.13 13.44 -18.28
CA ASP A 537 9.98 13.54 -16.83
C ASP A 537 8.66 12.92 -16.34
N GLN A 538 8.45 12.93 -15.02
CA GLN A 538 7.29 12.31 -14.37
C GLN A 538 5.95 12.98 -14.70
N THR A 539 5.94 14.13 -15.37
CA THR A 539 4.71 14.78 -15.86
C THR A 539 4.22 14.19 -17.19
N SER A 540 5.03 13.37 -17.85
CA SER A 540 4.71 12.76 -19.14
C SER A 540 3.43 11.94 -19.10
N THR A 541 2.68 11.88 -20.21
CA THR A 541 1.53 10.98 -20.32
C THR A 541 1.88 9.66 -21.01
N LYS A 542 3.16 9.40 -21.24
CA LYS A 542 3.67 8.20 -21.89
C LYS A 542 4.84 7.63 -21.12
N PHE A 543 4.96 6.32 -21.12
CA PHE A 543 6.05 5.62 -20.46
C PHE A 543 6.43 4.34 -21.18
N THR A 544 7.59 3.82 -20.84
CA THR A 544 7.98 2.42 -21.07
C THR A 544 7.92 1.67 -19.76
N TRP A 545 7.77 0.35 -19.81
CA TRP A 545 7.74 -0.47 -18.61
C TRP A 545 8.41 -1.81 -18.84
N ASN A 546 8.89 -2.43 -17.77
CA ASN A 546 9.30 -3.82 -17.72
C ASN A 546 8.85 -4.45 -16.38
N LEU A 547 8.86 -5.78 -16.29
CA LEU A 547 8.81 -6.42 -14.97
C LEU A 547 10.22 -6.51 -14.38
N LEU A 548 10.42 -5.94 -13.20
CA LEU A 548 11.67 -6.11 -12.45
C LEU A 548 11.80 -7.57 -12.01
N MET A 549 10.69 -8.16 -11.55
CA MET A 549 10.64 -9.55 -11.13
C MET A 549 9.22 -10.15 -11.21
N VAL A 550 9.17 -11.47 -11.39
CA VAL A 550 8.01 -12.34 -11.16
C VAL A 550 8.37 -13.25 -9.98
N CYS A 551 7.67 -13.06 -8.87
CA CYS A 551 7.99 -13.64 -7.58
C CYS A 551 7.61 -15.13 -7.48
N GLY A 552 8.14 -15.83 -6.47
CA GLY A 552 7.92 -17.24 -6.17
C GLY A 552 9.12 -17.89 -5.50
N ASP A 553 9.05 -19.20 -5.27
CA ASP A 553 10.15 -20.02 -4.80
C ASP A 553 10.62 -20.99 -5.91
N PRO A 554 11.76 -20.72 -6.57
CA PRO A 554 12.30 -21.60 -7.60
C PRO A 554 12.55 -23.03 -7.10
N ALA A 555 12.86 -23.21 -5.81
CA ALA A 555 13.08 -24.52 -5.22
C ALA A 555 11.79 -25.34 -5.05
N GLN A 556 10.62 -24.70 -5.11
CA GLN A 556 9.30 -25.35 -5.11
C GLN A 556 8.78 -25.62 -6.53
N GLY A 557 9.54 -25.25 -7.55
CA GLY A 557 9.17 -25.42 -8.96
C GLY A 557 8.34 -24.26 -9.52
N ASP A 558 8.28 -23.13 -8.82
CA ASP A 558 7.64 -21.92 -9.33
C ASP A 558 8.42 -21.36 -10.54
N VAL A 559 7.69 -20.81 -11.51
CA VAL A 559 8.29 -20.06 -12.62
C VAL A 559 8.51 -18.62 -12.18
N THR A 560 9.78 -18.24 -12.05
CA THR A 560 10.19 -16.92 -11.54
C THR A 560 11.07 -16.17 -12.52
N TYR A 561 11.14 -14.85 -12.38
CA TYR A 561 12.01 -13.98 -13.16
C TYR A 561 12.57 -12.87 -12.26
N PHE A 562 13.83 -12.51 -12.44
CA PHE A 562 14.50 -11.47 -11.63
C PHE A 562 15.42 -10.61 -12.50
N SER A 563 14.86 -9.98 -13.55
CA SER A 563 15.63 -9.13 -14.47
C SER A 563 16.90 -9.78 -15.06
N GLY A 564 16.84 -11.10 -15.31
CA GLY A 564 17.96 -11.88 -15.82
C GLY A 564 18.99 -12.35 -14.78
N PHE A 565 18.83 -11.99 -13.50
CA PHE A 565 19.68 -12.55 -12.44
C PHE A 565 19.43 -14.05 -12.26
N PRO A 566 20.47 -14.88 -11.97
CA PRO A 566 20.29 -16.31 -11.76
C PRO A 566 19.34 -16.62 -10.61
N VAL A 567 18.25 -17.34 -10.93
CA VAL A 567 17.17 -17.68 -9.98
C VAL A 567 17.64 -18.57 -8.82
N ASP A 568 18.76 -19.29 -8.97
CA ASP A 568 19.37 -20.11 -7.92
C ASP A 568 20.17 -19.29 -6.89
N LYS A 569 20.32 -17.98 -7.12
CA LYS A 569 21.11 -17.06 -6.29
C LYS A 569 20.28 -15.95 -5.65
N VAL A 570 18.96 -16.04 -5.71
CA VAL A 570 18.05 -15.10 -5.06
C VAL A 570 17.44 -15.72 -3.80
N SER A 571 17.05 -14.86 -2.86
CA SER A 571 16.15 -15.26 -1.78
C SER A 571 14.73 -15.44 -2.37
N PRO A 572 13.97 -16.50 -2.01
CA PRO A 572 12.61 -16.65 -2.45
C PRO A 572 11.74 -15.53 -1.85
N ILE A 573 10.85 -14.97 -2.65
CA ILE A 573 10.02 -13.82 -2.29
C ILE A 573 8.62 -14.03 -2.88
N SER A 574 7.59 -13.60 -2.17
CA SER A 574 6.19 -13.72 -2.59
C SER A 574 5.39 -12.58 -1.97
N CYS A 575 4.33 -12.16 -2.65
CA CYS A 575 3.42 -11.09 -2.24
C CYS A 575 4.17 -9.82 -1.84
N PRO A 576 4.95 -9.22 -2.77
CA PRO A 576 5.57 -7.93 -2.51
C PRO A 576 4.49 -6.90 -2.23
N ASP A 577 4.72 -6.10 -1.20
CA ASP A 577 3.80 -5.11 -0.68
C ASP A 577 4.51 -3.75 -0.63
N ASN A 578 5.01 -3.32 0.53
CA ASN A 578 5.61 -1.99 0.65
C ASN A 578 7.00 -1.88 -0.01
N LEU A 579 7.31 -0.69 -0.54
CA LEU A 579 8.53 -0.40 -1.27
C LEU A 579 9.26 0.81 -0.66
N ALA A 580 10.58 0.70 -0.52
CA ALA A 580 11.40 1.82 -0.05
C ALA A 580 12.77 1.86 -0.74
N PHE A 581 13.38 3.06 -0.78
CA PHE A 581 14.75 3.23 -1.25
C PHE A 581 15.72 3.50 -0.11
N ASP A 582 16.90 2.88 -0.16
CA ASP A 582 18.02 3.30 0.67
C ASP A 582 18.76 4.52 0.08
N SER A 583 19.70 5.09 0.83
CA SER A 583 20.42 6.30 0.42
C SER A 583 21.35 6.12 -0.79
N VAL A 584 21.54 4.87 -1.26
CA VAL A 584 22.32 4.56 -2.45
C VAL A 584 21.48 3.97 -3.58
N GLY A 585 20.15 3.96 -3.46
CA GLY A 585 19.25 3.58 -4.54
C GLY A 585 19.01 2.09 -4.74
N ASN A 586 19.29 1.22 -3.75
CA ASN A 586 18.69 -0.13 -3.77
C ASN A 586 17.21 -0.03 -3.39
N LEU A 587 16.40 -0.89 -4.03
CA LEU A 587 15.01 -1.07 -3.65
C LEU A 587 14.93 -2.04 -2.47
N TRP A 588 14.09 -1.75 -1.51
CA TRP A 588 13.76 -2.60 -0.38
C TRP A 588 12.28 -2.95 -0.46
N ILE A 589 11.96 -4.23 -0.27
CA ILE A 589 10.63 -4.80 -0.50
C ILE A 589 10.20 -5.53 0.76
N SER A 590 9.08 -5.13 1.32
CA SER A 590 8.37 -5.88 2.35
C SER A 590 7.35 -6.85 1.72
N THR A 591 6.88 -7.84 2.48
CA THR A 591 5.88 -8.81 2.01
C THR A 591 4.68 -8.96 2.96
N ASP A 592 3.49 -9.14 2.38
CA ASP A 592 2.24 -9.58 3.03
C ASP A 592 1.68 -10.82 2.31
N GLY A 593 1.97 -12.01 2.85
CA GLY A 593 1.37 -13.25 2.38
C GLY A 593 2.34 -14.27 1.82
N ALA A 594 3.66 -14.09 2.02
CA ALA A 594 4.63 -15.15 1.79
C ALA A 594 4.31 -16.48 2.53
N PRO A 595 3.68 -16.48 3.74
CA PRO A 595 3.22 -17.71 4.38
C PRO A 595 2.26 -18.52 3.52
N SER A 596 1.45 -17.81 2.71
CA SER A 596 0.47 -18.42 1.82
C SER A 596 1.05 -18.78 0.45
N GLY A 597 1.93 -17.92 -0.08
CA GLY A 597 2.58 -18.16 -1.36
C GLY A 597 3.54 -19.34 -1.28
N ILE A 598 4.58 -19.18 -0.48
CA ILE A 598 5.77 -20.05 -0.47
C ILE A 598 6.03 -20.72 0.88
N GLY A 599 5.12 -20.55 1.86
CA GLY A 599 5.23 -21.20 3.19
C GLY A 599 6.31 -20.61 4.10
N ARG A 600 6.78 -19.40 3.81
CA ARG A 600 7.84 -18.70 4.57
C ARG A 600 7.25 -17.53 5.35
N ALA A 601 7.90 -17.14 6.44
CA ALA A 601 7.53 -15.92 7.16
C ALA A 601 7.65 -14.71 6.22
N ASP A 602 6.77 -13.73 6.42
CA ASP A 602 6.92 -12.44 5.76
C ASP A 602 8.22 -11.75 6.20
N ALA A 603 8.75 -10.92 5.31
CA ALA A 603 10.12 -10.48 5.41
C ALA A 603 10.39 -9.15 4.70
N LEU A 604 11.60 -8.63 4.93
CA LEU A 604 12.14 -7.48 4.20
C LEU A 604 13.35 -7.92 3.38
N PHE A 605 13.37 -7.52 2.12
CA PHE A 605 14.38 -7.90 1.14
C PHE A 605 15.04 -6.65 0.55
N LYS A 606 16.33 -6.74 0.23
CA LYS A 606 17.03 -5.76 -0.58
C LYS A 606 17.16 -6.27 -2.02
N VAL A 607 16.91 -5.41 -2.99
CA VAL A 607 16.99 -5.68 -4.42
C VAL A 607 17.96 -4.70 -5.08
N THR A 608 18.98 -5.23 -5.72
CA THR A 608 19.91 -4.43 -6.53
C THR A 608 19.29 -4.14 -7.89
N LEU A 609 19.33 -2.88 -8.32
CA LEU A 609 18.63 -2.42 -9.52
C LEU A 609 19.52 -2.19 -10.74
N GLU A 610 20.84 -2.16 -10.58
CA GLU A 610 21.76 -1.78 -11.66
C GLU A 610 22.98 -2.70 -11.71
N GLY A 611 23.65 -2.71 -12.86
CA GLY A 611 24.87 -3.49 -13.09
C GLY A 611 24.65 -5.00 -13.14
N ALA A 612 25.75 -5.75 -12.97
CA ALA A 612 25.75 -7.21 -13.11
C ALA A 612 24.95 -7.97 -12.04
N GLU A 613 24.57 -7.28 -10.95
CA GLU A 613 23.72 -7.82 -9.88
C GLU A 613 22.27 -7.32 -9.96
N ARG A 614 21.85 -6.65 -11.06
CA ARG A 614 20.46 -6.24 -11.23
C ARG A 614 19.52 -7.44 -11.07
N GLY A 615 18.51 -7.30 -10.22
CA GLY A 615 17.53 -8.34 -9.89
C GLY A 615 17.95 -9.26 -8.74
N LYS A 616 19.15 -9.12 -8.18
CA LYS A 616 19.57 -9.88 -7.01
C LYS A 616 18.70 -9.53 -5.80
N VAL A 617 18.02 -10.52 -5.24
CA VAL A 617 17.16 -10.39 -4.05
C VAL A 617 17.85 -11.02 -2.83
N GLU A 618 18.04 -10.22 -1.79
CA GLU A 618 18.74 -10.61 -0.56
C GLU A 618 17.83 -10.37 0.65
N GLN A 619 17.38 -11.44 1.33
CA GLN A 619 16.56 -11.31 2.54
C GLN A 619 17.37 -10.73 3.70
N PHE A 620 16.86 -9.66 4.30
CA PHE A 620 17.51 -8.98 5.43
C PHE A 620 16.92 -9.43 6.76
N LEU A 621 15.59 -9.41 6.93
CA LEU A 621 14.92 -9.88 8.14
C LEU A 621 13.67 -10.70 7.82
N ALA A 622 13.18 -11.44 8.82
CA ALA A 622 11.87 -12.09 8.81
C ALA A 622 11.09 -11.71 10.07
N VAL A 623 9.79 -11.51 9.95
CA VAL A 623 8.90 -11.19 11.08
C VAL A 623 8.33 -12.47 11.73
N PRO A 624 7.75 -12.38 12.94
CA PRO A 624 7.18 -13.54 13.62
C PRO A 624 5.99 -14.13 12.86
N ARG A 625 5.64 -15.36 13.21
CA ARG A 625 4.46 -16.06 12.68
C ARG A 625 3.20 -15.20 12.63
N ASP A 626 2.45 -15.41 11.57
CA ASP A 626 1.17 -14.76 11.28
C ASP A 626 1.26 -13.21 11.27
N ALA A 627 2.47 -12.62 11.26
CA ALA A 627 2.69 -11.20 11.06
C ALA A 627 3.05 -10.92 9.59
N GLU A 628 2.73 -9.73 9.13
CA GLU A 628 3.32 -9.15 7.90
C GLU A 628 4.42 -8.13 8.26
N THR A 629 5.27 -7.83 7.27
CA THR A 629 6.31 -6.80 7.41
C THR A 629 5.81 -5.54 6.73
N CYS A 630 5.71 -4.42 7.44
CA CYS A 630 5.20 -3.17 6.88
C CYS A 630 6.18 -2.01 7.06
N GLY A 631 5.94 -0.91 6.34
CA GLY A 631 6.56 0.40 6.53
C GLY A 631 8.09 0.37 6.71
N PRO A 632 8.86 -0.17 5.75
CA PRO A 632 10.30 -0.25 5.90
C PRO A 632 10.95 1.15 5.81
N ILE A 633 11.81 1.48 6.79
CA ILE A 633 12.64 2.70 6.76
C ILE A 633 14.11 2.29 6.76
N ILE A 634 14.85 2.71 5.72
CA ILE A 634 16.24 2.30 5.52
C ILE A 634 17.20 3.46 5.81
N HIS A 635 17.67 3.56 7.06
CA HIS A 635 18.73 4.49 7.44
C HIS A 635 20.10 3.81 7.29
N ASP A 636 20.44 3.43 6.07
CA ASP A 636 21.63 2.62 5.80
C ASP A 636 22.95 3.34 6.14
N GLU A 637 22.98 4.67 6.04
CA GLU A 637 24.09 5.50 6.52
C GLU A 637 24.33 5.37 8.03
N GLU A 638 23.27 5.13 8.79
CA GLU A 638 23.29 4.88 10.24
C GLU A 638 23.33 3.37 10.55
N ARG A 639 23.41 2.53 9.52
CA ARG A 639 23.39 1.05 9.61
C ARG A 639 22.19 0.53 10.42
N THR A 640 21.05 1.21 10.30
CA THR A 640 19.82 0.92 11.03
C THR A 640 18.65 0.79 10.05
N VAL A 641 17.81 -0.20 10.26
CA VAL A 641 16.59 -0.46 9.50
C VAL A 641 15.42 -0.50 10.47
N PHE A 642 14.27 0.03 10.07
CA PHE A 642 13.03 -0.04 10.84
C PHE A 642 11.97 -0.75 10.02
N VAL A 643 11.11 -1.50 10.70
CA VAL A 643 9.90 -2.07 10.11
C VAL A 643 8.78 -2.00 11.12
N ALA A 644 7.56 -1.82 10.63
CA ALA A 644 6.34 -2.12 11.34
C ALA A 644 6.10 -3.64 11.27
N VAL A 645 5.99 -4.29 12.42
CA VAL A 645 5.52 -5.69 12.51
C VAL A 645 4.03 -5.64 12.78
N GLN A 646 3.22 -5.98 11.77
CA GLN A 646 1.76 -5.89 11.85
C GLN A 646 1.14 -7.25 12.22
N HIS A 647 0.06 -7.22 13.01
CA HIS A 647 -0.82 -8.36 13.36
C HIS A 647 -0.20 -9.72 13.74
N PRO A 648 0.91 -9.81 14.51
CA PRO A 648 1.49 -11.10 14.89
C PRO A 648 0.47 -12.01 15.59
N GLY A 649 0.45 -13.28 15.23
CA GLY A 649 -0.46 -14.27 15.83
C GLY A 649 -1.95 -14.08 15.56
N GLU A 650 -2.33 -13.42 14.46
CA GLU A 650 -3.74 -13.11 14.12
C GLU A 650 -4.70 -14.32 14.12
N ASP A 651 -4.19 -15.52 13.83
CA ASP A 651 -4.92 -16.79 13.82
C ASP A 651 -5.22 -17.35 15.23
N GLY A 652 -4.78 -16.66 16.28
CA GLY A 652 -5.03 -17.02 17.67
C GLY A 652 -6.41 -16.63 18.20
N THR A 653 -6.58 -16.86 19.50
CA THR A 653 -7.66 -16.26 20.30
C THR A 653 -7.09 -15.66 21.57
N PHE A 654 -7.87 -14.80 22.25
CA PHE A 654 -7.44 -14.21 23.51
C PHE A 654 -6.97 -15.26 24.53
N GLU A 655 -7.70 -16.36 24.67
CA GLU A 655 -7.41 -17.46 25.58
C GLU A 655 -6.30 -18.41 25.08
N ASN A 656 -6.00 -18.38 23.78
CA ASN A 656 -4.99 -19.24 23.14
C ASN A 656 -4.16 -18.42 22.14
N GLN A 657 -3.35 -17.51 22.68
CA GLN A 657 -2.42 -16.70 21.91
C GLN A 657 -1.34 -17.58 21.29
N VAL A 658 -1.05 -17.33 20.02
CA VAL A 658 -0.15 -18.16 19.22
C VAL A 658 1.18 -17.47 18.90
N SER A 659 1.23 -16.14 19.00
CA SER A 659 2.45 -15.34 19.06
C SER A 659 2.56 -14.63 20.40
N TYR A 660 3.80 -14.37 20.84
CA TYR A 660 4.11 -13.59 22.05
C TYR A 660 5.03 -12.40 21.75
N PHE A 661 5.20 -12.05 20.47
CA PHE A 661 5.94 -10.87 20.08
C PHE A 661 5.30 -9.59 20.64
N PRO A 662 6.08 -8.57 21.06
CA PRO A 662 7.54 -8.54 21.11
C PRO A 662 8.10 -8.86 22.50
N ASP A 663 7.23 -9.02 23.50
CA ASP A 663 7.63 -9.11 24.90
C ASP A 663 8.13 -10.51 25.27
N TYR A 664 7.66 -11.54 24.56
CA TYR A 664 8.00 -12.96 24.74
C TYR A 664 7.92 -13.44 26.19
N VAL A 665 6.93 -12.93 26.93
CA VAL A 665 6.75 -13.25 28.35
C VAL A 665 6.53 -14.77 28.52
N PRO A 666 7.39 -15.48 29.28
CA PRO A 666 7.28 -16.91 29.45
C PRO A 666 5.97 -17.35 30.11
N ALA A 667 5.48 -18.53 29.75
CA ALA A 667 4.30 -19.11 30.41
C ALA A 667 4.52 -19.25 31.93
N GLY A 668 3.49 -18.93 32.71
CA GLY A 668 3.54 -19.00 34.18
C GLY A 668 4.28 -17.84 34.86
N THR A 669 4.71 -16.82 34.10
CA THR A 669 5.31 -15.60 34.66
C THR A 669 4.32 -14.44 34.64
N THR A 670 4.39 -13.58 35.66
CA THR A 670 3.66 -12.30 35.67
C THR A 670 4.43 -11.31 34.79
N PRO A 671 3.79 -10.71 33.76
CA PRO A 671 4.44 -9.67 32.95
C PRO A 671 4.93 -8.51 33.82
N ALA A 672 6.08 -7.93 33.48
CA ALA A 672 6.50 -6.66 34.10
C ALA A 672 5.52 -5.53 33.71
N PRO A 673 5.48 -4.40 34.45
CA PRO A 673 4.67 -3.26 34.07
C PRO A 673 4.90 -2.84 32.60
N GLY A 674 3.82 -2.69 31.84
CA GLY A 674 3.87 -2.34 30.42
C GLY A 674 4.28 -3.48 29.48
N GLN A 675 4.43 -4.72 29.97
CA GLN A 675 4.56 -5.93 29.14
C GLN A 675 3.24 -6.72 29.13
N ALA A 676 3.03 -7.49 28.08
CA ALA A 676 1.95 -8.46 28.03
C ALA A 676 2.43 -9.80 27.49
N ARG A 677 1.81 -10.88 27.98
CA ARG A 677 1.93 -12.20 27.35
C ARG A 677 0.90 -12.36 26.24
N ALA A 678 1.00 -11.52 25.22
CA ALA A 678 0.10 -11.45 24.08
C ALA A 678 0.82 -10.77 22.91
N PRO A 679 0.38 -11.00 21.67
CA PRO A 679 0.92 -10.29 20.52
C PRO A 679 0.64 -8.79 20.66
N ARG A 680 1.66 -7.98 20.37
CA ARG A 680 1.54 -6.52 20.27
C ARG A 680 2.20 -6.05 18.97
N PRO A 681 1.43 -5.64 17.95
CA PRO A 681 1.99 -4.97 16.79
C PRO A 681 2.94 -3.86 17.24
N SER A 682 4.11 -3.79 16.61
CA SER A 682 5.18 -2.89 17.06
C SER A 682 5.99 -2.34 15.89
N VAL A 683 6.44 -1.09 16.01
CA VAL A 683 7.55 -0.61 15.18
C VAL A 683 8.85 -1.07 15.85
N ILE A 684 9.70 -1.78 15.11
CA ILE A 684 11.00 -2.23 15.58
C ILE A 684 12.14 -1.53 14.84
N GLN A 685 13.30 -1.52 15.47
CA GLN A 685 14.56 -1.08 14.86
C GLN A 685 15.57 -2.23 14.90
N VAL A 686 16.24 -2.46 13.78
CA VAL A 686 17.32 -3.44 13.60
C VAL A 686 18.62 -2.67 13.40
N PHE A 687 19.61 -2.93 14.24
CA PHE A 687 20.87 -2.20 14.28
C PHE A 687 22.02 -3.15 14.62
N ARG A 688 23.26 -2.72 14.31
CA ARG A 688 24.43 -3.56 14.59
C ARG A 688 24.72 -3.66 16.09
N THR A 689 25.17 -4.83 16.53
CA THR A 689 25.59 -5.06 17.92
C THR A 689 26.87 -4.32 18.31
N ASP A 690 27.66 -3.89 17.32
CA ASP A 690 28.88 -3.10 17.48
C ASP A 690 28.66 -1.58 17.46
N ALA A 691 27.40 -1.13 17.44
CA ALA A 691 27.02 0.28 17.36
C ALA A 691 27.05 1.03 18.70
#